data_AF-A0A7Z0TAT0-F1
#
_entry.id   AF-A0A7Z0TAT0-F1
#
_cell.length_a   1.000
_cell.length_b   1.000
_cell.length_c   1.000
_cell.angle_alpha   90.00
_cell.angle_beta   90.00
_cell.angle_gamma   90.00
#
_symmetry.space_group_name_H-M   'P 1'
#
loop_
_entity.id
_entity.type
_entity.pdbx_description
1 polymer ?
#
loop_
_entity_poly.entity_id
_entity_poly.type
_entity_poly.pdbx_seq_one_letter_code
_entity_poly.pdbx_strand_id
1 'polypeptide(L)'
;GGDASIDLSQDIKNKIDNAAKNDLSNLTQAGNNVINNLAKQAITVVEGTNTHVKEKNVENGLKTFTVHADKSTTSVSSALTMTTTTNKDANDVVTTNYALDLSQATKDEIKASKTEVTGTGPIVVGEPTKGENGQNIYNVSLATSTITSTSGGSATAATPNNIATAGTVATAINALGNNTIKLGGDKQTETATQNLNKDGGIKFDVIGDSNITTKASDSKVEVMLNKDITVDSVTITNGPVINNSGIDMNEKKITDLAPGEVNATSKDAVNGSQLHSVKTEAEKHTTLSVDGGDKDTKDGETTNNLVLTETTNDKGGKHYDIKLAEKIVLGTDESKQITLDSTTGEIKAGKVTIKGEPGTINGLTNTTWNPSKPVAVSGQAATEDQLKTLTEYINTEITDYGFNVTSGKEGTGTTSGTVEEAKVSKDETVTFKAGNNLDVKQLGKEFTYSLNKDITVDSITINNGPSINSDGLNMNNKPITNVSPGKNGTDAVNKDQLDTAAKASKTEVTGTGPIVVGEPTKGENGQNIYNVSLATSTITSTSGGSATAATPNNIATAGTVATAINALGNNTIKLGGDKQTETATQNLNKDGGIKFDVIGDSNITTKASDSKVEIMLNKDITVDSVTITNGPVINNSGIDMNEKKITDLAPGEVNATSKDAVNGSQLHSVKTEAEKHTTLSVDGGDKDTKDGETTNNLVLTETTNDKGGKHYDIKLAEKIVLGTD
;
A
#
# COMPACT_ATOMS: atom_id res chain seq x y z
N GLY A 1 -161.76 -68.96 68.54
CA GLY A 1 -160.71 -69.03 67.51
C GLY A 1 -160.93 -67.89 66.53
N GLY A 2 -159.88 -67.36 65.90
CA GLY A 2 -158.47 -67.71 66.05
C GLY A 2 -157.58 -66.56 65.58
N ASP A 3 -156.36 -66.50 66.10
CA ASP A 3 -155.47 -65.35 65.91
C ASP A 3 -154.93 -65.25 64.47
N ALA A 4 -154.83 -64.02 63.97
CA ALA A 4 -154.26 -63.72 62.66
C ALA A 4 -153.09 -62.72 62.83
N SER A 5 -151.86 -63.23 62.79
CA SER A 5 -150.65 -62.40 62.78
C SER A 5 -150.48 -61.73 61.42
N ILE A 6 -150.17 -60.44 61.40
CA ILE A 6 -149.70 -59.73 60.20
C ILE A 6 -148.18 -59.67 60.27
N ASP A 7 -147.52 -60.60 59.58
CA ASP A 7 -146.07 -60.61 59.45
C ASP A 7 -145.60 -59.56 58.43
N LEU A 8 -144.53 -58.83 58.76
CA LEU A 8 -143.92 -57.87 57.85
C LEU A 8 -143.04 -58.62 56.85
N SER A 9 -143.53 -58.74 55.62
CA SER A 9 -142.86 -59.44 54.52
C SER A 9 -141.37 -59.13 54.46
N GLN A 10 -140.54 -60.18 54.31
CA GLN A 10 -139.08 -60.11 54.36
C GLN A 10 -138.47 -58.99 53.52
N ASP A 11 -139.08 -58.67 52.37
CA ASP A 11 -138.63 -57.61 51.46
C ASP A 11 -138.68 -56.19 52.06
N ILE A 12 -139.62 -55.92 52.99
CA ILE A 12 -139.69 -54.64 53.72
C ILE A 12 -138.62 -54.58 54.82
N LYS A 13 -138.38 -55.68 55.55
CA LYS A 13 -137.25 -55.81 56.50
C LYS A 13 -135.92 -55.56 55.80
N ASN A 14 -135.68 -56.27 54.69
CA ASN A 14 -134.48 -56.12 53.85
C ASN A 14 -134.28 -54.67 53.35
N LYS A 15 -135.35 -53.90 53.14
CA LYS A 15 -135.28 -52.48 52.72
C LYS A 15 -135.02 -51.51 53.86
N ILE A 16 -135.40 -51.84 55.09
CA ILE A 16 -135.11 -51.02 56.29
C ILE A 16 -133.68 -51.29 56.80
N ASP A 17 -133.23 -52.55 56.79
CA ASP A 17 -131.91 -52.96 57.30
C ASP A 17 -130.71 -52.51 56.43
N ASN A 18 -130.96 -51.90 55.26
CA ASN A 18 -129.92 -51.43 54.32
C ASN A 18 -129.81 -49.89 54.18
N ALA A 19 -130.54 -49.11 55.00
CA ALA A 19 -130.37 -47.66 55.06
C ALA A 19 -129.28 -47.29 56.08
N ALA A 20 -128.04 -47.07 55.63
CA ALA A 20 -126.92 -46.76 56.51
C ALA A 20 -127.05 -45.40 57.23
N LYS A 21 -126.73 -45.36 58.52
CA LYS A 21 -126.55 -44.11 59.29
C LYS A 21 -125.16 -43.51 59.06
N ASN A 22 -125.01 -42.21 59.34
CA ASN A 22 -123.74 -41.48 59.25
C ASN A 22 -122.62 -41.98 60.19
N ASP A 23 -122.97 -42.73 61.26
CA ASP A 23 -122.03 -43.38 62.17
C ASP A 23 -121.76 -44.86 61.81
N LEU A 24 -122.38 -45.38 60.75
CA LEU A 24 -122.31 -46.76 60.24
C LEU A 24 -122.68 -47.86 61.27
N SER A 25 -123.17 -47.48 62.46
CA SER A 25 -123.40 -48.40 63.59
C SER A 25 -124.53 -49.42 63.37
N ASN A 26 -125.39 -49.19 62.38
CA ASN A 26 -126.47 -50.09 61.98
C ASN A 26 -126.10 -51.06 60.84
N LEU A 27 -124.87 -51.02 60.32
CA LEU A 27 -124.43 -51.97 59.28
C LEU A 27 -123.96 -53.29 59.89
N THR A 28 -124.45 -54.39 59.33
CA THR A 28 -123.97 -55.74 59.65
C THR A 28 -122.51 -55.93 59.21
N GLN A 29 -121.86 -57.00 59.68
CA GLN A 29 -120.50 -57.39 59.28
C GLN A 29 -120.32 -57.43 57.75
N ALA A 30 -121.37 -57.83 57.00
CA ALA A 30 -121.36 -57.84 55.54
C ALA A 30 -121.29 -56.42 54.95
N GLY A 31 -122.07 -55.46 55.46
CA GLY A 31 -122.02 -54.06 55.02
C GLY A 31 -120.65 -53.42 55.26
N ASN A 32 -120.07 -53.65 56.45
CA ASN A 32 -118.71 -53.20 56.76
C ASN A 32 -117.64 -53.84 55.85
N ASN A 33 -117.81 -55.11 55.47
CA ASN A 33 -116.92 -55.77 54.51
C ASN A 33 -117.08 -55.21 53.08
N VAL A 34 -118.29 -54.87 52.64
CA VAL A 34 -118.54 -54.25 51.33
C VAL A 34 -117.90 -52.86 51.25
N ILE A 35 -118.08 -52.00 52.25
CA ILE A 35 -117.46 -50.67 52.28
C ILE A 35 -115.93 -50.77 52.29
N ASN A 36 -115.36 -51.67 53.11
CA ASN A 36 -113.91 -51.92 53.10
C ASN A 36 -113.41 -52.42 51.74
N ASN A 37 -114.18 -53.28 51.05
CA ASN A 37 -113.77 -53.82 49.75
C ASN A 37 -113.90 -52.79 48.61
N LEU A 38 -114.88 -51.87 48.65
CA LEU A 38 -114.92 -50.74 47.73
C LEU A 38 -113.73 -49.78 47.96
N ALA A 39 -113.44 -49.43 49.21
CA ALA A 39 -112.29 -48.58 49.54
C ALA A 39 -110.96 -49.18 49.06
N LYS A 40 -110.80 -50.51 49.16
CA LYS A 40 -109.62 -51.24 48.66
C LYS A 40 -109.52 -51.34 47.13
N GLN A 41 -110.60 -51.07 46.39
CA GLN A 41 -110.62 -51.05 44.92
C GLN A 41 -110.41 -49.63 44.33
N ALA A 42 -110.47 -48.58 45.14
CA ALA A 42 -110.54 -47.20 44.65
C ALA A 42 -109.17 -46.54 44.30
N ILE A 43 -108.04 -47.18 44.60
CA ILE A 43 -106.71 -46.58 44.38
C ILE A 43 -106.09 -47.11 43.09
N THR A 44 -106.07 -46.28 42.05
CA THR A 44 -105.32 -46.51 40.80
C THR A 44 -104.22 -45.46 40.68
N VAL A 45 -102.98 -45.89 40.53
CA VAL A 45 -101.84 -45.02 40.21
C VAL A 45 -101.40 -45.32 38.78
N VAL A 46 -101.40 -44.30 37.92
CA VAL A 46 -100.94 -44.39 36.53
C VAL A 46 -99.54 -43.78 36.47
N GLU A 47 -98.58 -44.53 35.93
CA GLU A 47 -97.22 -44.03 35.76
C GLU A 47 -97.10 -43.09 34.56
N GLY A 48 -96.29 -42.03 34.70
CA GLY A 48 -95.91 -41.16 33.59
C GLY A 48 -94.72 -41.76 32.82
N THR A 49 -94.50 -41.32 31.58
CA THR A 49 -93.43 -41.82 30.69
C THR A 49 -91.99 -41.61 31.17
N ASN A 50 -91.79 -41.00 32.35
CA ASN A 50 -90.49 -40.82 33.00
C ASN A 50 -90.44 -41.33 34.46
N THR A 51 -91.40 -42.17 34.85
CA THR A 51 -91.51 -42.70 36.21
C THR A 51 -91.92 -44.16 36.18
N HIS A 52 -91.46 -44.97 37.13
CA HIS A 52 -92.06 -46.26 37.46
C HIS A 52 -92.59 -46.27 38.89
N VAL A 53 -93.61 -47.09 39.13
CA VAL A 53 -94.30 -47.16 40.42
C VAL A 53 -94.20 -48.56 41.02
N LYS A 54 -93.69 -48.66 42.26
CA LYS A 54 -93.53 -49.93 42.96
C LYS A 54 -94.46 -50.01 44.18
N GLU A 55 -95.23 -51.08 44.25
CA GLU A 55 -96.05 -51.42 45.43
C GLU A 55 -95.17 -52.00 46.55
N LYS A 56 -95.36 -51.54 47.78
CA LYS A 56 -94.65 -52.03 48.98
C LYS A 56 -95.65 -52.67 49.96
N ASN A 57 -95.18 -53.70 50.68
CA ASN A 57 -96.02 -54.68 51.38
C ASN A 57 -97.14 -54.11 52.28
N VAL A 58 -98.24 -54.87 52.32
CA VAL A 58 -99.52 -54.49 52.94
C VAL A 58 -99.57 -54.92 54.42
N GLU A 59 -99.09 -54.07 55.32
CA GLU A 59 -99.48 -54.13 56.73
C GLU A 59 -100.80 -53.36 56.95
N ASN A 60 -101.68 -53.91 57.79
CA ASN A 60 -103.00 -53.36 58.13
C ASN A 60 -103.94 -52.98 56.95
N GLY A 61 -103.65 -53.42 55.73
CA GLY A 61 -104.56 -53.28 54.57
C GLY A 61 -104.43 -52.00 53.75
N LEU A 62 -103.46 -51.13 54.04
CA LEU A 62 -103.16 -49.95 53.21
C LEU A 62 -102.21 -50.34 52.07
N LYS A 63 -102.55 -49.97 50.82
CA LYS A 63 -101.61 -50.00 49.69
C LYS A 63 -100.75 -48.74 49.74
N THR A 64 -99.43 -48.90 49.81
CA THR A 64 -98.47 -47.79 49.76
C THR A 64 -97.58 -47.92 48.53
N PHE A 65 -97.54 -46.88 47.72
CA PHE A 65 -96.78 -46.83 46.47
C PHE A 65 -95.56 -45.92 46.62
N THR A 66 -94.42 -46.32 46.07
CA THR A 66 -93.27 -45.42 45.87
C THR A 66 -93.16 -45.10 44.38
N VAL A 67 -93.04 -43.81 44.06
CA VAL A 67 -92.90 -43.31 42.69
C VAL A 67 -91.45 -42.89 42.49
N HIS A 68 -90.77 -43.50 41.52
CA HIS A 68 -89.38 -43.19 41.16
C HIS A 68 -89.36 -42.42 39.83
N ALA A 69 -88.30 -41.65 39.57
CA ALA A 69 -88.11 -40.92 38.30
C ALA A 69 -86.84 -41.45 37.60
N ASP A 70 -86.97 -41.86 36.34
CA ASP A 70 -86.02 -42.82 35.75
C ASP A 70 -85.04 -42.25 34.72
N LYS A 71 -85.34 -41.13 34.06
CA LYS A 71 -84.50 -40.59 32.97
C LYS A 71 -84.35 -39.08 33.03
N SER A 72 -83.15 -38.64 32.64
CA SER A 72 -82.83 -37.27 32.26
C SER A 72 -82.21 -37.32 30.87
N THR A 73 -82.69 -36.52 29.92
CA THR A 73 -82.18 -36.56 28.55
C THR A 73 -80.91 -35.71 28.42
N THR A 74 -79.75 -36.35 28.54
CA THR A 74 -78.46 -35.79 28.12
C THR A 74 -78.13 -36.22 26.69
N SER A 75 -77.45 -35.35 25.94
CA SER A 75 -77.01 -35.60 24.57
C SER A 75 -75.61 -35.05 24.36
N VAL A 76 -74.80 -35.74 23.57
CA VAL A 76 -73.44 -35.32 23.21
C VAL A 76 -73.30 -35.18 21.69
N SER A 77 -72.33 -34.39 21.24
CA SER A 77 -71.98 -34.28 19.82
C SER A 77 -71.24 -35.54 19.34
N SER A 78 -71.16 -35.73 18.03
CA SER A 78 -70.46 -36.86 17.39
C SER A 78 -68.97 -36.98 17.75
N ALA A 79 -68.35 -35.92 18.28
CA ALA A 79 -66.97 -35.94 18.76
C ALA A 79 -66.79 -36.69 20.11
N LEU A 80 -67.88 -36.95 20.83
CA LEU A 80 -67.88 -37.61 22.13
C LEU A 80 -68.71 -38.90 22.11
N THR A 81 -68.19 -39.93 22.78
CA THR A 81 -68.93 -41.13 23.16
C THR A 81 -69.39 -41.01 24.61
N MET A 82 -70.70 -41.06 24.84
CA MET A 82 -71.31 -41.09 26.17
C MET A 82 -71.65 -42.53 26.54
N THR A 83 -70.96 -43.09 27.54
CA THR A 83 -71.26 -44.41 28.08
C THR A 83 -72.16 -44.28 29.30
N THR A 84 -73.37 -44.81 29.21
CA THR A 84 -74.38 -44.76 30.28
C THR A 84 -74.35 -46.04 31.12
N THR A 85 -74.08 -45.91 32.42
CA THR A 85 -74.13 -47.03 33.37
C THR A 85 -75.19 -46.76 34.43
N THR A 86 -76.34 -47.42 34.31
CA THR A 86 -77.40 -47.43 35.33
C THR A 86 -77.08 -48.42 36.43
N ASN A 87 -76.87 -47.92 37.66
CA ASN A 87 -76.78 -48.74 38.86
C ASN A 87 -78.09 -48.64 39.64
N LYS A 88 -78.52 -49.75 40.25
CA LYS A 88 -79.64 -49.80 41.20
C LYS A 88 -79.10 -50.04 42.61
N ASP A 89 -79.56 -49.26 43.57
CA ASP A 89 -79.28 -49.52 44.99
C ASP A 89 -80.25 -50.55 45.58
N ALA A 90 -80.09 -50.88 46.87
CA ALA A 90 -80.97 -51.82 47.58
C ALA A 90 -82.42 -51.32 47.77
N ASN A 91 -82.71 -50.06 47.40
CA ASN A 91 -84.03 -49.43 47.46
C ASN A 91 -84.65 -49.23 46.06
N ASP A 92 -84.07 -49.81 45.01
CA ASP A 92 -84.46 -49.65 43.60
C ASP A 92 -84.25 -48.22 43.03
N VAL A 93 -83.47 -47.36 43.70
CA VAL A 93 -83.11 -46.05 43.17
C VAL A 93 -82.15 -46.22 41.98
N VAL A 94 -82.56 -45.73 40.81
CA VAL A 94 -81.77 -45.80 39.56
C VAL A 94 -80.85 -44.59 39.48
N THR A 95 -79.55 -44.81 39.68
CA THR A 95 -78.51 -43.80 39.45
C THR A 95 -77.88 -44.03 38.08
N THR A 96 -78.16 -43.13 37.13
CA THR A 96 -77.56 -43.16 35.78
C THR A 96 -76.27 -42.37 35.77
N ASN A 97 -75.12 -43.05 35.75
CA ASN A 97 -73.82 -42.42 35.59
C ASN A 97 -73.50 -42.22 34.10
N TYR A 98 -73.07 -41.01 33.74
CA TYR A 98 -72.65 -40.65 32.38
C TYR A 98 -71.13 -40.51 32.34
N ALA A 99 -70.44 -41.49 31.76
CA ALA A 99 -69.03 -41.38 31.44
C ALA A 99 -68.86 -40.73 30.05
N LEU A 100 -68.08 -39.65 29.97
CA LEU A 100 -67.79 -38.93 28.74
C LEU A 100 -66.35 -39.22 28.31
N ASP A 101 -66.18 -39.63 27.05
CA ASP A 101 -64.90 -39.92 26.42
C ASP A 101 -64.94 -39.45 24.95
N LEU A 102 -63.79 -39.23 24.32
CA LEU A 102 -63.70 -38.84 22.91
C LEU A 102 -64.09 -40.02 22.00
N SER A 103 -64.78 -39.72 20.90
CA SER A 103 -65.15 -40.75 19.91
C SER A 103 -63.90 -41.41 19.31
N GLN A 104 -64.02 -42.66 18.84
CA GLN A 104 -62.89 -43.35 18.23
C GLN A 104 -62.40 -42.64 16.96
N ALA A 105 -63.32 -42.09 16.15
CA ALA A 105 -62.96 -41.26 14.99
C ALA A 105 -62.16 -40.02 15.41
N THR A 106 -62.59 -39.29 16.45
CA THR A 106 -61.88 -38.11 16.97
C THR A 106 -60.53 -38.47 17.59
N LYS A 107 -60.43 -39.63 18.28
CA LYS A 107 -59.16 -40.18 18.76
C LYS A 107 -58.20 -40.53 17.61
N ASP A 108 -58.73 -41.00 16.50
CA ASP A 108 -57.93 -41.37 15.33
C ASP A 108 -57.60 -40.17 14.44
N GLU A 109 -58.40 -39.10 14.38
CA GLU A 109 -58.00 -37.77 13.86
C GLU A 109 -56.83 -37.18 14.67
N ILE A 110 -56.91 -37.29 16.00
CA ILE A 110 -55.84 -36.89 16.92
C ILE A 110 -54.55 -37.71 16.70
N LYS A 111 -54.65 -39.01 16.33
CA LYS A 111 -53.48 -39.83 15.94
C LYS A 111 -53.00 -39.61 14.50
N ALA A 112 -53.90 -39.35 13.57
CA ALA A 112 -53.61 -39.16 12.14
C ALA A 112 -52.86 -37.85 11.86
N SER A 113 -52.81 -36.94 12.84
CA SER A 113 -51.96 -35.75 12.88
C SER A 113 -50.44 -36.06 12.98
N LYS A 114 -49.98 -37.15 12.38
CA LYS A 114 -48.55 -37.51 12.28
C LYS A 114 -47.90 -36.69 11.15
N THR A 115 -47.30 -35.56 11.53
CA THR A 115 -46.47 -34.76 10.61
C THR A 115 -45.30 -35.59 10.08
N GLU A 116 -45.07 -35.51 8.77
CA GLU A 116 -43.94 -36.10 8.06
C GLU A 116 -42.97 -34.99 7.64
N VAL A 117 -41.67 -35.22 7.86
CA VAL A 117 -40.58 -34.32 7.46
C VAL A 117 -39.50 -35.17 6.82
N THR A 118 -39.29 -35.00 5.52
CA THR A 118 -38.32 -35.77 4.73
C THR A 118 -37.26 -34.84 4.13
N GLY A 119 -36.01 -35.32 4.11
CA GLY A 119 -34.88 -34.64 3.50
C GLY A 119 -34.24 -35.53 2.43
N THR A 120 -33.67 -34.92 1.40
CA THR A 120 -32.91 -35.63 0.36
C THR A 120 -31.59 -34.92 0.07
N GLY A 121 -30.58 -35.67 -0.35
CA GLY A 121 -29.23 -35.15 -0.56
C GLY A 121 -28.59 -34.67 0.76
N PRO A 122 -28.02 -33.44 0.81
CA PRO A 122 -27.28 -32.94 1.98
C PRO A 122 -28.14 -32.48 3.16
N ILE A 123 -29.47 -32.52 3.03
CA ILE A 123 -30.42 -32.14 4.09
C ILE A 123 -30.56 -33.29 5.09
N VAL A 124 -30.13 -33.06 6.33
CA VAL A 124 -30.18 -34.03 7.42
C VAL A 124 -31.32 -33.67 8.37
N VAL A 125 -32.40 -34.45 8.32
CA VAL A 125 -33.50 -34.40 9.29
C VAL A 125 -33.12 -35.28 10.49
N GLY A 126 -33.10 -34.70 11.69
CA GLY A 126 -32.88 -35.45 12.92
C GLY A 126 -34.13 -36.17 13.42
N GLU A 127 -33.95 -37.17 14.28
CA GLU A 127 -35.05 -37.82 15.01
C GLU A 127 -35.87 -36.78 15.80
N PRO A 128 -37.21 -36.84 15.78
CA PRO A 128 -38.06 -35.83 16.41
C PRO A 128 -37.92 -35.85 17.93
N THR A 129 -37.57 -34.70 18.50
CA THR A 129 -37.50 -34.52 19.96
C THR A 129 -38.85 -34.05 20.51
N LYS A 130 -39.00 -34.13 21.84
CA LYS A 130 -40.14 -33.56 22.55
C LYS A 130 -39.79 -32.18 23.12
N GLY A 131 -40.50 -31.16 22.66
CA GLY A 131 -40.42 -29.82 23.25
C GLY A 131 -41.10 -29.75 24.62
N GLU A 132 -40.92 -28.65 25.33
CA GLU A 132 -41.32 -28.48 26.75
C GLU A 132 -42.82 -28.71 27.01
N ASN A 133 -43.68 -28.49 26.00
CA ASN A 133 -45.12 -28.72 26.12
C ASN A 133 -45.55 -30.13 25.65
N GLY A 134 -44.63 -30.96 25.15
CA GLY A 134 -44.91 -32.27 24.56
C GLY A 134 -45.04 -32.30 23.03
N GLN A 135 -44.85 -31.17 22.35
CA GLN A 135 -44.84 -31.05 20.89
C GLN A 135 -43.73 -31.90 20.24
N ASN A 136 -43.94 -32.36 19.00
CA ASN A 136 -42.83 -32.92 18.21
C ASN A 136 -42.02 -31.77 17.59
N ILE A 137 -40.70 -31.81 17.74
CA ILE A 137 -39.78 -30.87 17.09
C ILE A 137 -38.86 -31.64 16.15
N TYR A 138 -38.96 -31.38 14.84
CA TYR A 138 -38.05 -31.89 13.84
C TYR A 138 -36.96 -30.84 13.56
N ASN A 139 -35.75 -31.10 14.06
CA ASN A 139 -34.59 -30.28 13.74
C ASN A 139 -34.09 -30.67 12.35
N VAL A 140 -34.16 -29.73 11.41
CA VAL A 140 -33.56 -29.90 10.07
C VAL A 140 -32.23 -29.16 10.04
N SER A 141 -31.21 -29.85 9.53
CA SER A 141 -29.82 -29.40 9.51
C SER A 141 -29.18 -29.71 8.16
N LEU A 142 -28.00 -29.13 7.92
CA LEU A 142 -27.21 -29.35 6.71
C LEU A 142 -25.81 -29.79 7.08
N ALA A 143 -25.36 -30.86 6.44
CA ALA A 143 -23.95 -31.23 6.46
C ALA A 143 -23.16 -30.20 5.64
N THR A 144 -22.43 -29.32 6.33
CA THR A 144 -21.59 -28.28 5.71
C THR A 144 -20.11 -28.63 5.73
N SER A 145 -19.33 -28.05 4.82
CA SER A 145 -17.86 -28.09 4.84
C SER A 145 -17.31 -26.67 4.86
N THR A 146 -16.23 -26.48 5.60
CA THR A 146 -15.28 -25.41 5.27
C THR A 146 -14.57 -25.75 3.97
N ILE A 147 -14.26 -24.73 3.16
CA ILE A 147 -13.25 -24.82 2.11
C ILE A 147 -12.01 -24.12 2.66
N THR A 148 -10.90 -24.84 2.74
CA THR A 148 -9.58 -24.27 3.03
C THR A 148 -8.85 -24.04 1.70
N SER A 149 -7.91 -23.09 1.68
CA SER A 149 -7.12 -22.80 0.49
C SER A 149 -5.73 -22.34 0.88
N THR A 150 -4.72 -22.75 0.12
CA THR A 150 -3.31 -22.40 0.38
C THR A 150 -2.85 -21.26 -0.52
N SER A 151 -1.76 -20.60 -0.14
CA SER A 151 -1.08 -19.54 -0.92
C SER A 151 -0.39 -20.04 -2.21
N GLY A 152 -0.84 -21.17 -2.75
CA GLY A 152 -0.49 -21.69 -4.08
C GLY A 152 -1.73 -21.99 -4.92
N GLY A 153 -2.91 -21.49 -4.54
CA GLY A 153 -4.17 -21.67 -5.29
C GLY A 153 -4.85 -23.03 -5.18
N SER A 154 -4.33 -23.96 -4.37
CA SER A 154 -5.04 -25.21 -4.10
C SER A 154 -6.16 -24.97 -3.10
N ALA A 155 -7.39 -25.31 -3.49
CA ALA A 155 -8.59 -25.24 -2.65
C ALA A 155 -9.09 -26.66 -2.34
N THR A 156 -9.34 -26.95 -1.06
CA THR A 156 -9.77 -28.26 -0.58
C THR A 156 -10.96 -28.13 0.37
N ALA A 157 -11.92 -29.04 0.24
CA ALA A 157 -13.03 -29.16 1.19
C ALA A 157 -12.63 -30.12 2.32
N ALA A 158 -12.85 -29.73 3.58
CA ALA A 158 -12.59 -30.60 4.73
C ALA A 158 -13.48 -31.87 4.71
N THR A 159 -14.69 -31.77 4.14
CA THR A 159 -15.62 -32.88 3.90
C THR A 159 -16.20 -32.75 2.49
N PRO A 160 -15.58 -33.34 1.46
CA PRO A 160 -15.92 -33.08 0.05
C PRO A 160 -17.35 -33.39 -0.40
N ASN A 161 -18.12 -34.16 0.38
CA ASN A 161 -19.51 -34.52 0.07
C ASN A 161 -20.55 -33.57 0.75
N ASN A 162 -20.09 -32.58 1.52
CA ASN A 162 -20.92 -31.62 2.24
C ASN A 162 -21.02 -30.27 1.47
N ILE A 163 -22.00 -29.42 1.78
CA ILE A 163 -22.14 -28.11 1.10
C ILE A 163 -21.25 -27.03 1.71
N ALA A 164 -20.67 -26.17 0.88
CA ALA A 164 -20.05 -24.92 1.31
C ALA A 164 -21.07 -23.75 1.31
N THR A 165 -20.96 -22.82 2.25
CA THR A 165 -21.73 -21.57 2.20
C THR A 165 -21.09 -20.59 1.21
N ALA A 166 -21.87 -19.62 0.71
CA ALA A 166 -21.39 -18.59 -0.20
C ALA A 166 -20.22 -17.79 0.37
N GLY A 167 -20.19 -17.56 1.69
CA GLY A 167 -19.05 -16.96 2.38
C GLY A 167 -17.78 -17.80 2.30
N THR A 168 -17.87 -19.12 2.56
CA THR A 168 -16.70 -20.01 2.45
C THR A 168 -16.22 -20.17 1.01
N VAL A 169 -17.12 -20.20 0.02
CA VAL A 169 -16.74 -20.23 -1.40
C VAL A 169 -16.10 -18.92 -1.85
N ALA A 170 -16.67 -17.76 -1.50
CA ALA A 170 -16.07 -16.46 -1.81
C ALA A 170 -14.69 -16.30 -1.15
N THR A 171 -14.52 -16.79 0.09
CA THR A 171 -13.23 -16.82 0.79
C THR A 171 -12.19 -17.68 0.05
N ALA A 172 -12.58 -18.86 -0.45
CA ALA A 172 -11.70 -19.73 -1.22
C ALA A 172 -11.31 -19.13 -2.59
N ILE A 173 -12.26 -18.52 -3.31
CA ILE A 173 -11.99 -17.79 -4.56
C ILE A 173 -11.02 -16.62 -4.30
N ASN A 174 -11.22 -15.88 -3.20
CA ASN A 174 -10.30 -14.81 -2.81
C ASN A 174 -8.92 -15.32 -2.42
N ALA A 175 -8.80 -16.46 -1.73
CA ALA A 175 -7.50 -17.05 -1.41
C ALA A 175 -6.73 -17.47 -2.67
N LEU A 176 -7.42 -18.05 -3.66
CA LEU A 176 -6.88 -18.34 -4.99
C LEU A 176 -6.49 -17.06 -5.77
N GLY A 177 -7.32 -16.01 -5.72
CA GLY A 177 -7.06 -14.74 -6.40
C GLY A 177 -5.98 -13.87 -5.74
N ASN A 178 -5.85 -13.97 -4.42
CA ASN A 178 -4.80 -13.32 -3.62
C ASN A 178 -3.43 -14.01 -3.75
N ASN A 179 -3.31 -15.07 -4.56
CA ASN A 179 -2.00 -15.50 -5.07
C ASN A 179 -1.27 -14.32 -5.70
N THR A 180 0.06 -14.34 -5.70
CA THR A 180 0.87 -13.19 -6.11
C THR A 180 1.90 -13.55 -7.17
N ILE A 181 2.28 -12.55 -7.95
CA ILE A 181 3.32 -12.60 -8.97
C ILE A 181 4.31 -11.45 -8.76
N LYS A 182 5.56 -11.72 -9.11
CA LYS A 182 6.68 -10.78 -9.20
C LYS A 182 7.51 -11.14 -10.43
N LEU A 183 8.31 -10.18 -10.92
CA LEU A 183 9.42 -10.45 -11.82
C LEU A 183 10.73 -10.32 -11.04
N GLY A 184 11.68 -11.23 -11.28
CA GLY A 184 13.03 -11.19 -10.72
C GLY A 184 14.04 -10.62 -11.73
N GLY A 185 15.18 -10.14 -11.23
CA GLY A 185 16.32 -9.69 -12.03
C GLY A 185 17.65 -10.24 -11.52
N ASP A 186 18.70 -10.12 -12.33
CA ASP A 186 19.99 -10.84 -12.19
C ASP A 186 20.71 -10.65 -10.85
N LYS A 187 20.41 -9.58 -10.11
CA LYS A 187 20.98 -9.28 -8.77
C LYS A 187 20.17 -9.90 -7.62
N GLN A 188 19.31 -10.89 -7.90
CA GLN A 188 18.32 -11.46 -6.97
C GLN A 188 17.33 -10.42 -6.40
N THR A 189 17.15 -9.32 -7.13
CA THR A 189 16.16 -8.28 -6.86
C THR A 189 14.81 -8.65 -7.47
N GLU A 190 13.71 -8.32 -6.80
CA GLU A 190 12.35 -8.57 -7.30
C GLU A 190 11.55 -7.27 -7.42
N THR A 191 10.55 -7.26 -8.31
CA THR A 191 9.50 -6.24 -8.31
C THR A 191 8.66 -6.28 -7.04
N ALA A 192 7.95 -5.19 -6.75
CA ALA A 192 6.87 -5.21 -5.76
C ALA A 192 5.86 -6.34 -6.04
N THR A 193 5.37 -6.97 -4.97
CA THR A 193 4.36 -8.03 -5.03
C THR A 193 3.07 -7.52 -5.67
N GLN A 194 2.52 -8.24 -6.65
CA GLN A 194 1.20 -7.94 -7.21
C GLN A 194 0.28 -9.15 -7.13
N ASN A 195 -0.95 -8.95 -6.66
CA ASN A 195 -1.95 -10.00 -6.58
C ASN A 195 -2.51 -10.34 -7.97
N LEU A 196 -2.87 -11.59 -8.21
CA LEU A 196 -3.54 -12.02 -9.43
C LEU A 196 -4.96 -11.45 -9.55
N ASN A 197 -5.59 -11.04 -8.44
CA ASN A 197 -6.90 -10.38 -8.40
C ASN A 197 -6.84 -8.83 -8.30
N LYS A 198 -5.75 -8.21 -8.76
CA LYS A 198 -5.57 -6.74 -8.72
C LYS A 198 -6.62 -6.02 -9.58
N ASP A 199 -7.42 -5.13 -8.98
CA ASP A 199 -8.30 -4.19 -9.68
C ASP A 199 -7.50 -3.32 -10.67
N GLY A 200 -8.02 -3.18 -11.89
CA GLY A 200 -7.34 -2.49 -12.99
C GLY A 200 -6.26 -3.30 -13.73
N GLY A 201 -6.03 -4.56 -13.32
CA GLY A 201 -5.07 -5.46 -13.95
C GLY A 201 -3.63 -5.32 -13.42
N ILE A 202 -2.81 -6.28 -13.81
CA ILE A 202 -1.39 -6.37 -13.48
C ILE A 202 -0.58 -5.59 -14.53
N LYS A 203 0.21 -4.60 -14.09
CA LYS A 203 1.17 -3.87 -14.93
C LYS A 203 2.57 -4.07 -14.34
N PHE A 204 3.50 -4.59 -15.13
CA PHE A 204 4.93 -4.59 -14.79
C PHE A 204 5.69 -3.74 -15.80
N ASP A 205 6.45 -2.77 -15.30
CA ASP A 205 7.17 -1.83 -16.15
C ASP A 205 8.61 -2.31 -16.33
N VAL A 206 8.97 -2.61 -17.58
CA VAL A 206 10.32 -2.93 -17.99
C VAL A 206 10.95 -1.60 -18.38
N ILE A 207 11.78 -1.03 -17.49
CA ILE A 207 12.31 0.35 -17.61
C ILE A 207 13.80 0.31 -17.96
N GLY A 208 14.23 1.22 -18.84
CA GLY A 208 15.64 1.41 -19.20
C GLY A 208 16.43 2.23 -18.18
N ASP A 209 17.75 2.31 -18.36
CA ASP A 209 18.61 3.27 -17.65
C ASP A 209 18.82 4.54 -18.51
N SER A 210 19.89 5.31 -18.30
CA SER A 210 20.21 6.45 -19.17
C SER A 210 20.67 6.06 -20.58
N ASN A 211 21.02 4.80 -20.81
CA ASN A 211 21.65 4.28 -22.02
C ASN A 211 20.76 3.28 -22.78
N ILE A 212 19.76 2.69 -22.13
CA ILE A 212 18.74 1.82 -22.72
C ILE A 212 17.40 2.57 -22.74
N THR A 213 16.64 2.50 -23.84
CA THR A 213 15.21 2.84 -23.84
C THR A 213 14.41 1.57 -24.10
N THR A 214 13.33 1.37 -23.35
CA THR A 214 12.34 0.34 -23.60
C THR A 214 11.05 0.92 -24.18
N LYS A 215 10.29 0.11 -24.92
CA LYS A 215 9.01 0.53 -25.51
C LYS A 215 8.06 -0.65 -25.63
N ALA A 216 6.98 -0.60 -24.87
CA ALA A 216 5.93 -1.61 -24.94
C ALA A 216 4.89 -1.25 -26.02
N SER A 217 4.47 -2.24 -26.82
CA SER A 217 3.44 -2.11 -27.86
C SER A 217 2.90 -3.48 -28.26
N ASP A 218 1.67 -3.58 -28.73
CA ASP A 218 1.04 -4.84 -29.19
C ASP A 218 1.26 -6.01 -28.20
N SER A 219 1.95 -7.08 -28.57
CA SER A 219 2.39 -8.15 -27.64
C SER A 219 3.91 -8.19 -27.48
N LYS A 220 4.59 -7.04 -27.55
CA LYS A 220 6.06 -6.93 -27.50
C LYS A 220 6.58 -5.82 -26.57
N VAL A 221 7.77 -6.04 -26.02
CA VAL A 221 8.62 -5.02 -25.40
C VAL A 221 9.88 -4.91 -26.24
N GLU A 222 10.07 -3.75 -26.85
CA GLU A 222 11.22 -3.37 -27.67
C GLU A 222 12.29 -2.76 -26.76
N VAL A 223 13.51 -3.27 -26.79
CA VAL A 223 14.65 -2.85 -25.97
C VAL A 223 15.72 -2.30 -26.90
N MET A 224 16.05 -1.02 -26.74
CA MET A 224 16.86 -0.24 -27.67
C MET A 224 18.08 0.34 -26.97
N LEU A 225 19.22 0.40 -27.66
CA LEU A 225 20.38 1.15 -27.17
C LEU A 225 20.23 2.61 -27.62
N ASN A 226 20.33 3.55 -26.68
CA ASN A 226 20.19 4.96 -26.96
C ASN A 226 21.24 5.44 -27.97
N LYS A 227 20.88 6.43 -28.79
CA LYS A 227 21.77 6.96 -29.83
C LYS A 227 22.85 7.88 -29.28
N ASP A 228 22.53 8.60 -28.22
CA ASP A 228 23.51 9.26 -27.36
C ASP A 228 23.72 8.41 -26.11
N ILE A 229 24.94 7.94 -25.90
CA ILE A 229 25.33 7.10 -24.77
C ILE A 229 26.19 7.92 -23.80
N THR A 230 25.90 7.82 -22.50
CA THR A 230 26.70 8.44 -21.44
C THR A 230 27.26 7.37 -20.51
N VAL A 231 28.58 7.27 -20.41
CA VAL A 231 29.29 6.26 -19.58
C VAL A 231 30.49 6.87 -18.86
N ASP A 232 30.91 6.28 -17.75
CA ASP A 232 32.09 6.78 -17.01
C ASP A 232 33.42 6.41 -17.68
N SER A 233 33.44 5.35 -18.51
CA SER A 233 34.57 4.99 -19.36
C SER A 233 34.20 4.06 -20.52
N VAL A 234 35.06 4.03 -21.54
CA VAL A 234 35.16 2.96 -22.55
C VAL A 234 36.54 2.32 -22.43
N THR A 235 36.59 1.00 -22.23
CA THR A 235 37.84 0.24 -22.01
C THR A 235 38.02 -0.79 -23.10
N ILE A 236 39.12 -0.71 -23.87
CA ILE A 236 39.51 -1.74 -24.83
C ILE A 236 40.53 -2.67 -24.17
N THR A 237 40.25 -3.97 -24.09
CA THR A 237 41.16 -4.94 -23.47
C THR A 237 42.51 -4.98 -24.18
N ASN A 238 43.59 -4.68 -23.46
CA ASN A 238 44.97 -4.51 -23.97
C ASN A 238 45.14 -3.36 -24.99
N GLY A 239 44.19 -2.42 -25.06
CA GLY A 239 44.22 -1.24 -25.90
C GLY A 239 43.95 0.05 -25.10
N PRO A 240 43.54 1.14 -25.78
CA PRO A 240 43.22 2.42 -25.13
C PRO A 240 42.05 2.37 -24.16
N VAL A 241 42.04 3.32 -23.22
CA VAL A 241 40.94 3.55 -22.27
C VAL A 241 40.54 5.03 -22.34
N ILE A 242 39.25 5.29 -22.48
CA ILE A 242 38.67 6.63 -22.53
C ILE A 242 37.87 6.84 -21.25
N ASN A 243 38.19 7.85 -20.46
CA ASN A 243 37.60 8.08 -19.13
C ASN A 243 37.59 9.58 -18.76
N ASN A 244 37.13 9.93 -17.55
CA ASN A 244 37.02 11.31 -17.06
C ASN A 244 38.35 12.13 -17.06
N SER A 245 39.51 11.46 -17.17
CA SER A 245 40.84 12.07 -17.23
C SER A 245 41.34 12.29 -18.67
N GLY A 246 40.65 11.70 -19.67
CA GLY A 246 40.96 11.85 -21.10
C GLY A 246 41.02 10.52 -21.85
N ILE A 247 42.02 10.37 -22.71
CA ILE A 247 42.34 9.12 -23.42
C ILE A 247 43.70 8.63 -22.93
N ASP A 248 43.71 7.51 -22.23
CA ASP A 248 44.91 6.72 -21.96
C ASP A 248 45.17 5.81 -23.17
N MET A 249 46.30 6.02 -23.86
CA MET A 249 46.67 5.23 -25.03
C MET A 249 47.36 3.90 -24.67
N ASN A 250 47.68 3.64 -23.39
CA ASN A 250 48.22 2.38 -22.89
C ASN A 250 49.48 1.95 -23.66
N GLU A 251 50.46 2.85 -23.82
CA GLU A 251 51.68 2.66 -24.62
C GLU A 251 51.42 2.25 -26.10
N LYS A 252 50.31 2.72 -26.70
CA LYS A 252 50.03 2.57 -28.14
C LYS A 252 50.23 3.90 -28.86
N LYS A 253 50.49 3.82 -30.16
CA LYS A 253 50.54 4.98 -31.07
C LYS A 253 49.12 5.33 -31.55
N ILE A 254 48.89 6.61 -31.84
CA ILE A 254 47.86 7.02 -32.81
C ILE A 254 48.55 7.07 -34.18
N THR A 255 48.02 6.34 -35.16
CA THR A 255 48.61 6.14 -36.49
C THR A 255 47.65 6.64 -37.57
N ASP A 256 48.16 6.82 -38.80
CA ASP A 256 47.41 7.35 -39.95
C ASP A 256 46.76 8.74 -39.74
N LEU A 257 47.27 9.53 -38.77
CA LEU A 257 46.89 10.92 -38.56
C LEU A 257 47.32 11.77 -39.75
N ALA A 258 46.35 12.39 -40.44
CA ALA A 258 46.60 13.36 -41.49
C ALA A 258 47.36 14.59 -40.93
N PRO A 259 48.19 15.28 -41.74
CA PRO A 259 48.83 16.52 -41.28
C PRO A 259 47.76 17.58 -40.97
N GLY A 260 47.72 18.07 -39.73
CA GLY A 260 46.81 19.14 -39.32
C GLY A 260 47.23 20.51 -39.88
N GLU A 261 46.33 21.49 -39.91
CA GLU A 261 46.69 22.84 -40.33
C GLU A 261 47.68 23.50 -39.36
N VAL A 262 48.75 24.09 -39.89
CA VAL A 262 49.75 24.83 -39.10
C VAL A 262 49.51 26.32 -39.26
N ASN A 263 48.58 26.86 -38.48
CA ASN A 263 48.28 28.29 -38.42
C ASN A 263 47.98 28.72 -36.97
N ALA A 264 48.04 30.03 -36.69
CA ALA A 264 47.95 30.59 -35.34
C ALA A 264 46.60 30.39 -34.61
N THR A 265 45.57 29.89 -35.30
CA THR A 265 44.23 29.59 -34.78
C THR A 265 43.85 28.11 -34.85
N SER A 266 44.75 27.27 -35.37
CA SER A 266 44.51 25.83 -35.52
C SER A 266 44.36 25.13 -34.16
N LYS A 267 43.56 24.07 -34.15
CA LYS A 267 43.40 23.14 -33.01
C LYS A 267 43.71 21.69 -33.41
N ASP A 268 44.22 21.47 -34.62
CA ASP A 268 44.45 20.14 -35.17
C ASP A 268 45.60 19.44 -34.45
N ALA A 269 45.50 18.12 -34.30
CA ALA A 269 46.62 17.30 -33.87
C ALA A 269 47.67 17.23 -35.00
N VAL A 270 48.94 17.49 -34.66
CA VAL A 270 50.06 17.41 -35.60
C VAL A 270 50.72 16.03 -35.59
N ASN A 271 51.22 15.62 -36.75
CA ASN A 271 51.90 14.33 -36.92
C ASN A 271 53.43 14.45 -37.03
N GLY A 272 54.10 13.29 -37.06
CA GLY A 272 55.56 13.18 -37.06
C GLY A 272 56.27 13.90 -38.20
N SER A 273 55.66 13.99 -39.39
CA SER A 273 56.23 14.73 -40.53
C SER A 273 56.31 16.24 -40.27
N GLN A 274 55.33 16.79 -39.54
CA GLN A 274 55.25 18.21 -39.22
C GLN A 274 56.26 18.58 -38.12
N LEU A 275 56.36 17.76 -37.06
CA LEU A 275 57.37 17.95 -36.02
C LEU A 275 58.80 17.78 -36.59
N HIS A 276 58.99 16.88 -37.56
CA HIS A 276 60.26 16.72 -38.28
C HIS A 276 60.66 18.01 -39.04
N SER A 277 59.71 18.66 -39.71
CA SER A 277 59.94 19.96 -40.36
C SER A 277 60.32 21.06 -39.36
N VAL A 278 59.61 21.16 -38.23
CA VAL A 278 59.95 22.15 -37.18
C VAL A 278 61.32 21.85 -36.55
N LYS A 279 61.67 20.59 -36.33
CA LYS A 279 63.00 20.20 -35.81
C LYS A 279 64.13 20.65 -36.73
N THR A 280 63.97 20.48 -38.04
CA THR A 280 64.97 20.90 -39.04
C THR A 280 65.16 22.42 -39.09
N GLU A 281 64.14 23.19 -38.71
CA GLU A 281 64.24 24.65 -38.58
C GLU A 281 64.91 25.05 -37.24
N ALA A 282 64.58 24.35 -36.14
CA ALA A 282 65.13 24.59 -34.81
C ALA A 282 66.64 24.28 -34.68
N GLU A 283 67.21 23.47 -35.58
CA GLU A 283 68.64 23.15 -35.65
C GLU A 283 69.51 24.27 -36.29
N LYS A 284 68.93 25.45 -36.60
CA LYS A 284 69.64 26.60 -37.19
C LYS A 284 70.05 27.63 -36.13
N HIS A 285 71.35 27.74 -35.88
CA HIS A 285 71.91 28.62 -34.83
C HIS A 285 72.75 29.80 -35.38
N THR A 286 72.94 30.83 -34.53
CA THR A 286 73.53 32.15 -34.87
C THR A 286 75.03 32.25 -34.55
N THR A 287 75.79 33.04 -35.31
CA THR A 287 77.26 33.19 -35.17
C THR A 287 77.71 34.65 -34.98
N LEU A 288 78.66 34.91 -34.08
CA LEU A 288 79.16 36.26 -33.73
C LEU A 288 80.56 36.55 -34.30
N SER A 289 80.89 37.84 -34.50
CA SER A 289 82.25 38.36 -34.76
C SER A 289 82.44 39.70 -34.02
N VAL A 290 83.68 40.07 -33.68
CA VAL A 290 84.02 41.36 -33.06
C VAL A 290 85.26 41.97 -33.73
N ASP A 291 85.13 43.25 -34.10
CA ASP A 291 86.16 44.15 -34.65
C ASP A 291 87.07 43.61 -35.79
N GLY A 292 86.47 42.93 -36.78
CA GLY A 292 87.04 42.81 -38.13
C GLY A 292 88.31 41.96 -38.30
N GLY A 293 88.76 41.26 -37.25
CA GLY A 293 89.89 40.34 -37.28
C GLY A 293 89.65 39.06 -38.09
N ASP A 294 90.71 38.26 -38.28
CA ASP A 294 90.65 37.00 -39.04
C ASP A 294 89.91 35.89 -38.27
N LYS A 295 89.28 34.97 -39.00
CA LYS A 295 88.18 34.09 -38.53
C LYS A 295 88.57 32.93 -37.61
N ASP A 296 89.80 32.85 -37.08
CA ASP A 296 90.31 31.64 -36.40
C ASP A 296 91.14 31.89 -35.12
N THR A 297 91.06 33.08 -34.51
CA THR A 297 91.67 33.35 -33.20
C THR A 297 90.75 33.00 -32.05
N LYS A 298 91.13 32.02 -31.23
CA LYS A 298 90.42 31.62 -30.01
C LYS A 298 90.71 32.58 -28.86
N ASP A 299 89.63 33.04 -28.22
CA ASP A 299 89.48 33.35 -26.79
C ASP A 299 90.72 33.88 -26.03
N GLY A 300 90.75 35.19 -25.73
CA GLY A 300 91.61 35.70 -24.63
C GLY A 300 92.31 37.08 -24.75
N GLU A 301 92.31 37.78 -25.89
CA GLU A 301 93.01 39.08 -26.02
C GLU A 301 92.08 40.31 -26.15
N THR A 302 92.41 41.38 -25.43
CA THR A 302 91.61 42.62 -25.30
C THR A 302 92.40 43.87 -25.71
N THR A 303 91.89 44.69 -26.63
CA THR A 303 92.61 45.88 -27.13
C THR A 303 91.74 47.12 -27.42
N ASN A 304 90.53 47.24 -26.87
CA ASN A 304 89.67 48.44 -26.99
C ASN A 304 88.76 48.62 -25.75
N ASN A 305 87.85 49.60 -25.73
CA ASN A 305 86.91 49.93 -24.63
C ASN A 305 85.94 48.80 -24.18
N LEU A 306 86.12 47.58 -24.69
CA LEU A 306 85.22 46.43 -24.57
C LEU A 306 86.00 45.17 -24.17
N VAL A 307 85.41 44.36 -23.30
CA VAL A 307 85.90 43.03 -22.94
C VAL A 307 84.88 42.00 -23.41
N LEU A 308 85.27 41.10 -24.32
CA LEU A 308 84.45 39.97 -24.78
C LEU A 308 84.86 38.71 -24.00
N THR A 309 83.88 37.94 -23.52
CA THR A 309 84.09 36.60 -22.95
C THR A 309 83.13 35.60 -23.58
N GLU A 310 83.62 34.48 -24.13
CA GLU A 310 82.73 33.38 -24.52
C GLU A 310 82.36 32.53 -23.30
N THR A 311 81.07 32.26 -23.14
CA THR A 311 80.54 31.28 -22.19
C THR A 311 79.45 30.44 -22.87
N THR A 312 78.91 29.47 -22.14
CA THR A 312 77.71 28.73 -22.56
C THR A 312 76.58 29.14 -21.62
N ASN A 313 75.43 29.57 -22.15
CA ASN A 313 74.29 29.95 -21.30
C ASN A 313 73.67 28.71 -20.62
N ASP A 314 72.82 28.95 -19.62
CA ASP A 314 72.11 27.93 -18.85
C ASP A 314 71.20 26.99 -19.68
N LYS A 315 71.05 27.24 -20.99
CA LYS A 315 70.29 26.40 -21.95
C LYS A 315 71.18 25.60 -22.89
N GLY A 316 72.50 25.73 -22.81
CA GLY A 316 73.44 25.08 -23.72
C GLY A 316 73.64 25.81 -25.06
N GLY A 317 73.03 26.98 -25.25
CA GLY A 317 73.36 27.90 -26.33
C GLY A 317 74.67 28.65 -26.04
N LYS A 318 75.25 29.26 -27.07
CA LYS A 318 76.44 30.11 -26.89
C LYS A 318 76.04 31.47 -26.30
N HIS A 319 76.87 31.96 -25.39
CA HIS A 319 76.69 33.28 -24.78
C HIS A 319 77.96 34.09 -24.91
N TYR A 320 77.83 35.28 -25.47
CA TYR A 320 78.94 36.20 -25.62
C TYR A 320 78.69 37.40 -24.72
N ASP A 321 79.51 37.50 -23.69
CA ASP A 321 79.36 38.48 -22.62
C ASP A 321 80.34 39.62 -22.87
N ILE A 322 79.82 40.69 -23.49
CA ILE A 322 80.56 41.91 -23.78
C ILE A 322 80.32 42.91 -22.65
N LYS A 323 81.39 43.42 -22.05
CA LYS A 323 81.32 44.42 -20.98
C LYS A 323 82.12 45.66 -21.34
N LEU A 324 81.61 46.83 -20.94
CA LEU A 324 82.46 48.01 -20.88
C LEU A 324 83.50 47.82 -19.77
N ALA A 325 84.69 48.40 -19.97
CA ALA A 325 85.70 48.43 -18.91
C ALA A 325 85.19 49.26 -17.72
N GLU A 326 85.61 48.90 -16.49
CA GLU A 326 85.17 49.53 -15.22
C GLU A 326 85.35 51.07 -15.18
N LYS A 327 86.21 51.60 -16.05
CA LYS A 327 86.32 53.02 -16.38
C LYS A 327 86.07 53.23 -17.87
N ILE A 328 84.95 53.87 -18.22
CA ILE A 328 84.70 54.30 -19.59
C ILE A 328 85.05 55.77 -19.81
N VAL A 329 85.71 56.00 -20.94
CA VAL A 329 86.27 57.27 -21.38
C VAL A 329 85.55 57.68 -22.66
N LEU A 330 84.96 58.87 -22.64
CA LEU A 330 83.75 59.14 -23.42
C LEU A 330 83.93 60.26 -24.45
N GLY A 331 84.34 59.89 -25.66
CA GLY A 331 84.78 60.84 -26.67
C GLY A 331 86.24 61.25 -26.46
N THR A 332 86.91 61.60 -27.55
CA THR A 332 88.38 61.76 -27.62
C THR A 332 88.89 63.12 -27.12
N ASP A 333 88.02 63.94 -26.51
CA ASP A 333 88.31 65.26 -25.95
C ASP A 333 87.97 65.26 -24.45
N GLU A 334 89.00 65.26 -23.60
CA GLU A 334 88.89 65.17 -22.13
C GLU A 334 88.04 66.29 -21.51
N SER A 335 87.86 67.43 -22.18
CA SER A 335 87.13 68.58 -21.65
C SER A 335 85.60 68.43 -21.59
N LYS A 336 85.05 67.40 -22.26
CA LYS A 336 83.59 67.17 -22.39
C LYS A 336 83.18 65.73 -22.07
N GLN A 337 84.12 64.93 -21.56
CA GLN A 337 83.84 63.56 -21.18
C GLN A 337 82.79 63.53 -20.07
N ILE A 338 81.69 62.80 -20.31
CA ILE A 338 80.83 62.34 -19.22
C ILE A 338 81.53 61.12 -18.63
N THR A 339 82.50 61.35 -17.76
CA THR A 339 83.12 60.27 -16.99
C THR A 339 82.11 59.78 -15.97
N LEU A 340 81.84 58.49 -15.97
CA LEU A 340 81.22 57.81 -14.85
C LEU A 340 82.13 56.69 -14.38
N ASP A 341 82.12 56.50 -13.06
CA ASP A 341 83.04 55.65 -12.34
C ASP A 341 82.23 54.87 -11.31
N SER A 342 81.87 53.63 -11.68
CA SER A 342 81.07 52.72 -10.85
C SER A 342 81.74 52.37 -9.52
N THR A 343 83.06 52.55 -9.42
CA THR A 343 83.84 52.41 -8.17
C THR A 343 83.55 53.52 -7.15
N THR A 344 82.99 54.66 -7.59
CA THR A 344 82.71 55.84 -6.74
C THR A 344 81.23 56.13 -6.54
N GLY A 345 80.34 55.57 -7.38
CA GLY A 345 78.88 55.66 -7.21
C GLY A 345 78.25 57.03 -7.52
N GLU A 346 78.96 57.96 -8.17
CA GLU A 346 78.46 59.31 -8.47
C GLU A 346 78.10 59.51 -9.95
N ILE A 347 76.80 59.54 -10.27
CA ILE A 347 76.30 59.97 -11.59
C ILE A 347 76.35 61.50 -11.67
N LYS A 348 77.37 62.06 -12.34
CA LYS A 348 77.59 63.52 -12.44
C LYS A 348 76.94 64.17 -13.67
N ALA A 349 75.62 64.03 -13.76
CA ALA A 349 74.77 64.65 -14.78
C ALA A 349 74.25 66.05 -14.38
N GLY A 350 75.15 67.01 -14.20
CA GLY A 350 74.79 68.42 -13.95
C GLY A 350 74.31 68.72 -12.51
N LYS A 351 73.00 68.86 -12.29
CA LYS A 351 72.42 69.37 -11.02
C LYS A 351 71.45 68.45 -10.29
N VAL A 352 70.75 67.54 -10.97
CA VAL A 352 69.93 66.54 -10.28
C VAL A 352 70.88 65.47 -9.79
N THR A 353 71.19 65.47 -8.48
CA THR A 353 72.04 64.43 -7.91
C THR A 353 71.17 63.30 -7.38
N ILE A 354 71.05 62.24 -8.19
CA ILE A 354 70.59 60.95 -7.69
C ILE A 354 71.67 60.45 -6.71
N LYS A 355 71.27 60.16 -5.47
CA LYS A 355 72.14 59.62 -4.43
C LYS A 355 71.49 58.36 -3.86
N GLY A 356 72.09 57.20 -4.13
CA GLY A 356 71.52 55.92 -3.68
C GLY A 356 71.44 55.79 -2.16
N GLU A 357 72.54 56.08 -1.46
CA GLU A 357 72.66 55.85 -0.01
C GLU A 357 71.60 56.57 0.87
N PRO A 358 71.24 57.86 0.67
CA PRO A 358 70.16 58.51 1.43
C PRO A 358 68.73 58.14 0.96
N GLY A 359 68.56 57.20 0.02
CA GLY A 359 67.32 56.46 -0.22
C GLY A 359 66.04 57.26 -0.55
N THR A 360 66.15 58.52 -0.99
CA THR A 360 65.00 59.44 -1.08
C THR A 360 64.80 60.01 -2.50
N ILE A 361 63.84 59.42 -3.23
CA ILE A 361 63.23 60.02 -4.43
C ILE A 361 62.08 60.91 -3.94
N ASN A 362 62.16 62.23 -4.14
CA ASN A 362 61.34 63.18 -3.37
C ASN A 362 60.06 63.70 -4.10
N GLY A 363 58.89 63.03 -3.92
CA GLY A 363 57.51 63.63 -3.91
C GLY A 363 56.33 62.97 -4.71
N LEU A 364 55.33 62.26 -4.08
CA LEU A 364 54.15 61.48 -4.66
C LEU A 364 52.88 61.28 -3.70
N THR A 365 51.70 60.60 -4.03
CA THR A 365 50.32 60.95 -3.41
C THR A 365 48.88 60.15 -3.28
N ASN A 366 48.46 58.87 -3.59
CA ASN A 366 46.98 58.45 -3.85
C ASN A 366 46.21 57.36 -2.96
N THR A 367 44.86 57.12 -3.10
CA THR A 367 43.97 56.62 -1.97
C THR A 367 42.76 55.58 -2.00
N THR A 368 41.88 55.26 -3.00
CA THR A 368 40.46 54.74 -2.71
C THR A 368 39.85 53.45 -3.42
N TRP A 369 38.76 52.82 -2.89
CA TRP A 369 38.25 51.40 -3.14
C TRP A 369 36.69 51.12 -2.93
N ASN A 370 36.12 49.89 -3.19
CA ASN A 370 34.69 49.40 -3.02
C ASN A 370 34.57 47.87 -2.66
N PRO A 371 33.47 47.31 -2.06
CA PRO A 371 33.35 45.85 -1.78
C PRO A 371 32.42 45.00 -2.66
N SER A 372 31.22 45.47 -3.04
CA SER A 372 30.25 44.65 -3.81
C SER A 372 30.58 44.61 -5.31
N LYS A 373 31.45 45.53 -5.76
CA LYS A 373 32.26 45.41 -6.97
C LYS A 373 33.65 45.99 -6.66
N PRO A 374 34.64 45.17 -6.25
CA PRO A 374 35.93 45.68 -5.79
C PRO A 374 36.80 46.19 -6.95
N VAL A 375 37.10 47.49 -6.93
CA VAL A 375 37.90 48.22 -7.94
C VAL A 375 38.61 49.40 -7.25
N ALA A 376 39.81 49.75 -7.71
CA ALA A 376 40.66 50.80 -7.12
C ALA A 376 41.51 51.56 -8.15
N VAL A 377 42.18 52.63 -7.70
CA VAL A 377 43.08 53.49 -8.51
C VAL A 377 44.52 53.32 -8.02
N SER A 378 45.44 52.94 -8.92
CA SER A 378 46.87 52.75 -8.64
C SER A 378 47.72 53.64 -9.54
N GLY A 379 48.74 54.31 -8.98
CA GLY A 379 49.61 55.23 -9.72
C GLY A 379 50.55 56.00 -8.79
N GLN A 380 50.10 57.14 -8.27
CA GLN A 380 50.67 57.64 -7.01
C GLN A 380 50.36 56.59 -5.92
N ALA A 381 51.33 56.24 -5.07
CA ALA A 381 51.24 55.02 -4.24
C ALA A 381 49.97 54.98 -3.38
N ALA A 382 49.31 53.82 -3.32
CA ALA A 382 47.98 53.64 -2.71
C ALA A 382 48.04 53.59 -1.17
N THR A 383 47.17 54.35 -0.50
CA THR A 383 47.09 54.43 0.97
C THR A 383 46.15 53.40 1.61
N GLU A 384 46.23 53.34 2.94
CA GLU A 384 45.63 52.35 3.84
C GLU A 384 44.09 52.38 3.86
N ASP A 385 43.46 53.45 3.39
CA ASP A 385 42.00 53.68 3.40
C ASP A 385 41.19 52.67 2.58
N GLN A 386 41.84 51.93 1.68
CA GLN A 386 41.19 51.03 0.71
C GLN A 386 40.60 49.74 1.32
N LEU A 387 41.06 49.31 2.50
CA LEU A 387 40.91 47.91 2.93
C LEU A 387 39.61 47.59 3.71
N LYS A 388 38.86 48.61 4.15
CA LYS A 388 37.83 48.47 5.21
C LYS A 388 36.55 47.73 4.80
N THR A 389 36.13 47.79 3.53
CA THR A 389 34.71 47.66 3.17
C THR A 389 34.20 46.22 2.97
N LEU A 390 35.06 45.20 2.98
CA LEU A 390 34.74 43.84 2.53
C LEU A 390 33.92 42.99 3.53
N THR A 391 33.93 43.34 4.82
CA THR A 391 33.61 42.42 5.92
C THR A 391 32.11 42.20 6.19
N GLU A 392 31.22 43.10 5.76
CA GLU A 392 29.81 43.13 6.22
C GLU A 392 28.88 42.11 5.53
N TYR A 393 29.31 41.49 4.42
CA TYR A 393 28.47 40.67 3.53
C TYR A 393 28.13 39.27 4.05
N ILE A 394 28.90 38.71 4.99
CA ILE A 394 28.92 37.26 5.27
C ILE A 394 27.90 36.81 6.35
N ASN A 395 27.36 37.73 7.16
CA ASN A 395 26.58 37.40 8.36
C ASN A 395 25.10 37.00 8.15
N THR A 396 24.63 36.79 6.90
CA THR A 396 23.18 36.69 6.62
C THR A 396 22.63 35.29 6.34
N GLU A 397 23.46 34.25 6.22
CA GLU A 397 23.05 32.96 5.63
C GLU A 397 23.04 31.75 6.61
N ILE A 398 21.82 31.19 6.80
CA ILE A 398 21.49 29.74 6.90
C ILE A 398 21.17 29.04 8.27
N THR A 399 22.12 28.63 9.12
CA THR A 399 22.16 27.19 9.56
C THR A 399 21.58 26.66 10.91
N ASP A 400 20.53 27.18 11.58
CA ASP A 400 19.95 26.50 12.79
C ASP A 400 18.46 26.80 13.11
N TYR A 401 17.57 25.79 13.24
CA TYR A 401 16.15 25.94 13.68
C TYR A 401 15.43 24.63 14.12
N GLY A 402 14.50 24.68 15.11
CA GLY A 402 13.63 23.56 15.60
C GLY A 402 12.79 23.90 16.86
N PHE A 403 11.85 23.06 17.34
CA PHE A 403 10.87 23.41 18.42
C PHE A 403 10.52 22.26 19.41
N ASN A 404 9.78 22.51 20.52
CA ASN A 404 9.63 21.56 21.67
C ASN A 404 8.18 21.11 22.03
N VAL A 405 7.99 20.09 22.92
CA VAL A 405 6.69 19.52 23.39
C VAL A 405 6.63 19.11 24.89
N THR A 406 5.46 19.15 25.58
CA THR A 406 5.24 18.79 27.03
C THR A 406 3.74 18.48 27.42
N SER A 407 3.36 18.30 28.71
CA SER A 407 1.96 17.97 29.17
C SER A 407 1.55 18.46 30.60
N GLY A 408 0.25 18.48 30.96
CA GLY A 408 -0.28 19.02 32.25
C GLY A 408 -1.74 18.64 32.63
N LYS A 409 -2.36 19.27 33.66
CA LYS A 409 -3.74 19.00 34.17
C LYS A 409 -4.50 20.20 34.74
N GLU A 410 -5.83 20.06 34.90
CA GLU A 410 -6.72 20.95 35.69
C GLU A 410 -7.85 20.19 36.41
N GLY A 411 -8.58 20.88 37.31
CA GLY A 411 -9.82 20.39 37.94
C GLY A 411 -9.64 19.32 39.03
N THR A 412 -10.71 18.58 39.33
CA THR A 412 -10.70 17.41 40.25
C THR A 412 -10.02 16.17 39.64
N GLY A 413 -9.43 16.30 38.45
CA GLY A 413 -8.67 15.26 37.78
C GLY A 413 -7.25 15.04 38.35
N THR A 414 -6.67 13.90 37.98
CA THR A 414 -5.34 13.47 38.37
C THR A 414 -4.44 13.25 37.14
N THR A 415 -3.14 13.45 37.32
CA THR A 415 -2.08 13.06 36.38
C THR A 415 -1.00 12.31 37.13
N SER A 416 -0.28 11.44 36.43
CA SER A 416 0.82 10.64 36.97
C SER A 416 1.85 10.34 35.88
N GLY A 417 3.12 10.27 36.26
CA GLY A 417 4.27 10.15 35.36
C GLY A 417 5.19 11.37 35.40
N THR A 418 6.40 11.22 34.85
CA THR A 418 7.38 12.30 34.69
C THR A 418 7.14 13.05 33.38
N VAL A 419 7.40 14.35 33.35
CA VAL A 419 7.17 15.23 32.19
C VAL A 419 8.40 16.11 31.96
N GLU A 420 8.94 16.11 30.74
CA GLU A 420 10.06 16.96 30.31
C GLU A 420 9.79 17.54 28.90
N GLU A 421 10.57 18.54 28.51
CA GLU A 421 10.37 19.31 27.27
C GLU A 421 11.33 18.84 26.16
N ALA A 422 10.82 18.16 25.14
CA ALA A 422 11.65 17.52 24.10
C ALA A 422 11.66 18.32 22.78
N LYS A 423 12.84 18.66 22.25
CA LYS A 423 13.02 19.43 21.00
C LYS A 423 12.83 18.55 19.76
N VAL A 424 11.59 18.49 19.27
CA VAL A 424 11.20 18.05 17.92
C VAL A 424 12.04 18.80 16.88
N SER A 425 13.07 18.12 16.41
CA SER A 425 13.85 18.53 15.26
C SER A 425 13.08 18.25 13.98
N LYS A 426 13.68 18.51 12.82
CA LYS A 426 13.10 18.07 11.55
C LYS A 426 12.93 16.53 11.57
N ASP A 427 11.66 16.10 11.54
CA ASP A 427 11.15 14.71 11.34
C ASP A 427 10.88 13.80 12.59
N GLU A 428 10.46 14.31 13.77
CA GLU A 428 10.09 13.50 14.99
C GLU A 428 8.55 13.44 15.32
N THR A 429 8.07 12.66 16.32
CA THR A 429 6.61 12.29 16.54
C THR A 429 6.18 11.88 18.00
N VAL A 430 4.87 11.97 18.38
CA VAL A 430 4.29 11.85 19.78
C VAL A 430 2.90 11.09 19.86
N THR A 431 2.35 10.63 21.03
CA THR A 431 1.11 9.77 21.18
C THR A 431 0.37 9.80 22.59
N PHE A 432 -0.93 9.38 22.72
CA PHE A 432 -1.83 9.45 23.94
C PHE A 432 -2.78 8.21 24.23
N LYS A 433 -3.48 8.07 25.40
CA LYS A 433 -4.31 6.87 25.86
C LYS A 433 -5.54 7.13 26.82
N ALA A 434 -6.33 6.10 27.21
CA ALA A 434 -7.72 6.13 27.81
C ALA A 434 -8.00 5.28 29.12
N GLY A 435 -9.26 5.21 29.63
CA GLY A 435 -9.63 4.63 30.96
C GLY A 435 -10.98 3.86 31.11
N ASN A 436 -11.47 3.66 32.37
CA ASN A 436 -12.39 2.55 32.71
C ASN A 436 -13.90 2.85 32.78
N ASN A 437 -14.29 4.04 33.26
CA ASN A 437 -15.64 4.59 33.08
C ASN A 437 -15.61 5.80 32.12
N LEU A 438 -14.57 5.88 31.27
CA LEU A 438 -14.19 7.06 30.49
C LEU A 438 -13.49 6.69 29.15
N ASP A 439 -14.08 7.09 28.02
CA ASP A 439 -13.55 6.92 26.65
C ASP A 439 -12.60 8.08 26.24
N VAL A 440 -11.73 7.84 25.24
CA VAL A 440 -10.89 8.87 24.58
C VAL A 440 -10.75 8.62 23.07
N LYS A 441 -11.07 9.63 22.25
CA LYS A 441 -11.13 9.55 20.78
C LYS A 441 -10.23 10.62 20.12
N GLN A 442 -9.41 10.23 19.15
CA GLN A 442 -8.61 11.14 18.31
C GLN A 442 -9.25 11.39 16.92
N LEU A 443 -9.13 12.60 16.39
CA LEU A 443 -9.39 12.93 14.99
C LEU A 443 -8.39 13.98 14.48
N GLY A 444 -7.42 13.58 13.67
CA GLY A 444 -6.39 14.49 13.15
C GLY A 444 -5.54 15.11 14.27
N LYS A 445 -5.70 16.43 14.49
CA LYS A 445 -5.02 17.20 15.55
C LYS A 445 -5.87 17.39 16.83
N GLU A 446 -7.01 16.72 16.94
CA GLU A 446 -8.03 16.95 17.98
C GLU A 446 -8.36 15.67 18.76
N PHE A 447 -8.76 15.80 20.04
CA PHE A 447 -9.02 14.68 20.96
C PHE A 447 -10.25 14.96 21.85
N THR A 448 -11.02 13.94 22.27
CA THR A 448 -12.29 14.08 23.03
C THR A 448 -12.50 12.97 24.07
N TYR A 449 -13.20 13.25 25.18
CA TYR A 449 -13.38 12.36 26.35
C TYR A 449 -14.88 12.23 26.73
N SER A 450 -15.35 11.10 27.29
CA SER A 450 -16.78 10.89 27.68
C SER A 450 -17.03 9.74 28.67
N LEU A 451 -18.09 9.81 29.50
CA LEU A 451 -18.44 8.77 30.50
C LEU A 451 -19.16 7.52 29.92
N ASN A 452 -18.96 6.38 30.59
CA ASN A 452 -19.62 5.10 30.28
C ASN A 452 -21.06 5.01 30.82
N LYS A 453 -21.87 4.10 30.25
CA LYS A 453 -23.33 4.05 30.46
C LYS A 453 -23.80 3.43 31.78
N ASP A 454 -23.13 2.39 32.25
CA ASP A 454 -23.54 1.68 33.46
C ASP A 454 -22.94 2.34 34.71
N ILE A 455 -23.80 2.98 35.50
CA ILE A 455 -23.44 3.69 36.74
C ILE A 455 -24.07 2.95 37.92
N THR A 456 -23.26 2.47 38.85
CA THR A 456 -23.67 1.66 40.01
C THR A 456 -24.38 2.52 41.08
N VAL A 457 -25.72 2.38 41.26
CA VAL A 457 -26.62 3.20 42.13
C VAL A 457 -27.89 2.42 42.67
N ASP A 458 -29.00 3.10 43.02
CA ASP A 458 -30.10 2.68 43.95
C ASP A 458 -31.52 2.27 43.37
N SER A 459 -32.67 2.70 43.96
CA SER A 459 -34.00 2.02 43.90
C SER A 459 -35.30 2.92 43.91
N ILE A 460 -36.51 2.34 43.69
CA ILE A 460 -37.81 3.02 43.34
C ILE A 460 -39.09 2.29 43.90
N THR A 461 -40.26 2.97 44.04
CA THR A 461 -41.54 2.48 44.68
C THR A 461 -42.85 2.85 43.89
N ILE A 462 -44.00 2.14 44.09
CA ILE A 462 -45.28 2.23 43.28
C ILE A 462 -46.57 2.05 44.16
N ASN A 463 -47.81 2.31 43.66
CA ASN A 463 -49.12 2.29 44.40
C ASN A 463 -50.39 1.86 43.56
N ASN A 464 -51.57 1.57 44.20
CA ASN A 464 -52.93 1.11 43.68
C ASN A 464 -53.19 -0.41 43.34
N GLY A 465 -54.19 -1.10 43.95
CA GLY A 465 -54.37 -2.60 43.92
C GLY A 465 -55.81 -3.27 44.01
N PRO A 466 -55.93 -4.62 44.28
CA PRO A 466 -57.15 -5.50 44.12
C PRO A 466 -58.03 -5.89 45.38
N SER A 467 -59.03 -6.81 45.27
CA SER A 467 -60.09 -7.14 46.29
C SER A 467 -60.70 -8.60 46.30
N ILE A 468 -61.50 -9.02 47.32
CA ILE A 468 -62.07 -10.40 47.57
C ILE A 468 -63.42 -10.39 48.36
N ASN A 469 -64.40 -11.32 48.19
CA ASN A 469 -65.63 -11.44 49.05
C ASN A 469 -66.21 -12.89 49.25
N SER A 470 -67.46 -13.02 49.73
CA SER A 470 -68.15 -14.27 50.13
C SER A 470 -68.81 -15.09 49.01
N ASP A 471 -69.23 -14.46 47.90
CA ASP A 471 -69.71 -15.19 46.71
C ASP A 471 -68.54 -15.65 45.84
N GLY A 472 -67.36 -15.03 46.04
CA GLY A 472 -66.10 -15.44 45.46
C GLY A 472 -65.01 -14.36 45.45
N LEU A 473 -63.94 -14.65 44.71
CA LEU A 473 -62.84 -13.71 44.46
C LEU A 473 -63.20 -12.75 43.31
N ASN A 474 -63.09 -11.45 43.55
CA ASN A 474 -63.30 -10.41 42.52
C ASN A 474 -62.15 -9.39 42.53
N MET A 475 -61.21 -9.57 41.60
CA MET A 475 -60.01 -8.73 41.43
C MET A 475 -60.27 -7.34 40.83
N ASN A 476 -61.53 -6.89 40.73
CA ASN A 476 -61.91 -5.58 40.21
C ASN A 476 -61.36 -5.34 38.78
N ASN A 477 -61.66 -6.30 37.89
CA ASN A 477 -61.16 -6.43 36.52
C ASN A 477 -59.62 -6.49 36.34
N LYS A 478 -58.83 -6.58 37.41
CA LYS A 478 -57.41 -6.96 37.32
C LYS A 478 -57.29 -8.49 37.20
N PRO A 479 -56.24 -9.03 36.56
CA PRO A 479 -56.03 -10.48 36.52
C PRO A 479 -55.71 -11.04 37.91
N ILE A 480 -56.14 -12.28 38.20
CA ILE A 480 -55.61 -13.06 39.33
C ILE A 480 -54.23 -13.56 38.92
N THR A 481 -53.19 -12.77 39.18
CA THR A 481 -51.79 -13.18 38.99
C THR A 481 -51.36 -14.16 40.09
N ASN A 482 -50.43 -15.06 39.77
CA ASN A 482 -49.89 -16.11 40.66
C ASN A 482 -50.90 -17.21 41.07
N VAL A 483 -51.83 -17.59 40.18
CA VAL A 483 -52.60 -18.85 40.34
C VAL A 483 -51.75 -20.04 39.91
N SER A 484 -51.38 -20.90 40.86
CA SER A 484 -50.57 -22.11 40.62
C SER A 484 -51.32 -23.18 39.82
N PRO A 485 -50.62 -24.08 39.09
CA PRO A 485 -51.25 -25.19 38.36
C PRO A 485 -51.99 -26.19 39.26
N GLY A 486 -53.23 -26.51 38.88
CA GLY A 486 -54.04 -27.57 39.49
C GLY A 486 -53.51 -28.97 39.17
N LYS A 487 -53.67 -29.91 40.11
CA LYS A 487 -53.10 -31.28 40.03
C LYS A 487 -54.16 -32.38 40.17
N ASN A 488 -55.30 -32.09 40.78
CA ASN A 488 -56.42 -32.99 40.96
C ASN A 488 -57.55 -32.67 39.97
N GLY A 489 -58.45 -33.64 39.73
CA GLY A 489 -59.57 -33.49 38.77
C GLY A 489 -60.65 -32.47 39.13
N THR A 490 -60.46 -31.67 40.18
CA THR A 490 -61.37 -30.62 40.66
C THR A 490 -60.66 -29.28 40.89
N ASP A 491 -59.37 -29.17 40.60
CA ASP A 491 -58.61 -27.93 40.80
C ASP A 491 -58.90 -26.92 39.67
N ALA A 492 -58.80 -25.63 39.98
CA ALA A 492 -58.94 -24.57 38.96
C ALA A 492 -57.77 -24.62 37.96
N VAL A 493 -58.09 -24.90 36.69
CA VAL A 493 -57.11 -24.91 35.58
C VAL A 493 -56.64 -23.47 35.36
N ASN A 494 -55.37 -23.19 35.66
CA ASN A 494 -54.79 -21.89 35.34
C ASN A 494 -54.61 -21.73 33.81
N LYS A 495 -54.45 -20.50 33.29
CA LYS A 495 -54.34 -20.29 31.84
C LYS A 495 -53.17 -21.08 31.23
N ASP A 496 -52.05 -21.17 31.95
CA ASP A 496 -50.83 -21.83 31.49
C ASP A 496 -51.06 -23.33 31.23
N GLN A 497 -51.89 -24.00 32.02
CA GLN A 497 -52.21 -25.42 31.84
C GLN A 497 -52.99 -25.69 30.56
N LEU A 498 -54.03 -24.89 30.29
CA LEU A 498 -54.80 -24.99 29.06
C LEU A 498 -53.94 -24.64 27.84
N ASP A 499 -53.13 -23.58 27.95
CA ASP A 499 -52.14 -23.20 26.94
C ASP A 499 -51.12 -24.33 26.71
N THR A 500 -50.65 -25.02 27.76
CA THR A 500 -49.68 -26.13 27.66
C THR A 500 -50.24 -27.29 26.87
N ALA A 501 -51.45 -27.76 27.21
CA ALA A 501 -52.12 -28.83 26.46
C ALA A 501 -52.39 -28.45 24.99
N ALA A 502 -52.70 -27.18 24.70
CA ALA A 502 -52.91 -26.68 23.34
C ALA A 502 -51.60 -26.40 22.56
N LYS A 503 -50.44 -26.30 23.25
CA LYS A 503 -49.10 -26.29 22.62
C LYS A 503 -48.63 -27.72 22.31
N ALA A 504 -48.98 -28.69 23.15
CA ALA A 504 -48.55 -30.10 23.08
C ALA A 504 -48.87 -30.80 21.74
N SER A 505 -50.00 -30.46 21.11
CA SER A 505 -50.51 -31.12 19.89
C SER A 505 -49.94 -30.58 18.58
N LYS A 506 -49.10 -29.53 18.63
CA LYS A 506 -48.50 -28.92 17.44
C LYS A 506 -47.24 -29.68 17.03
N THR A 507 -46.84 -29.51 15.77
CA THR A 507 -45.48 -29.87 15.32
C THR A 507 -44.72 -28.59 14.99
N GLU A 508 -43.44 -28.58 15.32
CA GLU A 508 -42.52 -27.50 15.01
C GLU A 508 -41.41 -28.06 14.12
N VAL A 509 -41.10 -27.37 13.02
CA VAL A 509 -40.02 -27.74 12.11
C VAL A 509 -39.09 -26.54 12.05
N THR A 510 -37.92 -26.67 12.64
CA THR A 510 -36.95 -25.59 12.78
C THR A 510 -35.80 -25.79 11.79
N GLY A 511 -35.60 -24.79 10.93
CA GLY A 511 -34.42 -24.69 10.09
C GLY A 511 -33.31 -23.92 10.81
N THR A 512 -32.07 -24.34 10.60
CA THR A 512 -30.89 -23.61 11.10
C THR A 512 -29.91 -23.31 9.97
N GLY A 513 -29.18 -22.19 10.07
CA GLY A 513 -28.31 -21.73 8.99
C GLY A 513 -29.11 -21.35 7.73
N PRO A 514 -28.77 -21.85 6.54
CA PRO A 514 -29.41 -21.47 5.27
C PRO A 514 -30.69 -22.26 4.95
N ILE A 515 -31.32 -22.89 5.95
CA ILE A 515 -32.56 -23.64 5.76
C ILE A 515 -33.75 -22.69 5.91
N VAL A 516 -34.62 -22.63 4.90
CA VAL A 516 -35.88 -21.89 4.93
C VAL A 516 -37.02 -22.89 4.99
N VAL A 517 -37.72 -22.91 6.12
CA VAL A 517 -38.99 -23.61 6.30
C VAL A 517 -40.11 -22.66 5.88
N GLY A 518 -40.84 -23.02 4.82
CA GLY A 518 -42.00 -22.25 4.35
C GLY A 518 -43.24 -22.50 5.20
N GLU A 519 -44.26 -21.64 5.02
CA GLU A 519 -45.58 -21.83 5.63
C GLU A 519 -46.14 -23.23 5.32
N PRO A 520 -46.64 -23.98 6.33
CA PRO A 520 -47.03 -25.36 6.14
C PRO A 520 -48.32 -25.47 5.31
N THR A 521 -48.26 -26.21 4.20
CA THR A 521 -49.44 -26.54 3.40
C THR A 521 -50.21 -27.70 4.03
N LYS A 522 -51.47 -27.90 3.63
CA LYS A 522 -52.26 -29.06 4.04
C LYS A 522 -52.11 -30.20 3.04
N GLY A 523 -51.77 -31.39 3.56
CA GLY A 523 -51.84 -32.64 2.81
C GLY A 523 -53.27 -33.16 2.68
N GLU A 524 -53.45 -34.21 1.88
CA GLU A 524 -54.76 -34.79 1.55
C GLU A 524 -55.54 -35.31 2.78
N ASN A 525 -54.83 -35.63 3.88
CA ASN A 525 -55.42 -36.09 5.14
C ASN A 525 -55.50 -34.96 6.21
N GLY A 526 -55.36 -33.69 5.81
CA GLY A 526 -55.43 -32.53 6.70
C GLY A 526 -54.19 -32.30 7.58
N GLN A 527 -53.14 -33.10 7.44
CA GLN A 527 -51.85 -32.93 8.12
C GLN A 527 -51.08 -31.72 7.58
N ASN A 528 -50.17 -31.16 8.38
CA ASN A 528 -49.25 -30.12 7.92
C ASN A 528 -48.09 -30.76 7.12
N ILE A 529 -47.77 -30.17 5.97
CA ILE A 529 -46.56 -30.46 5.18
C ILE A 529 -45.65 -29.24 5.24
N TYR A 530 -44.45 -29.40 5.78
CA TYR A 530 -43.48 -28.31 5.94
C TYR A 530 -42.51 -28.30 4.77
N ASN A 531 -42.66 -27.34 3.86
CA ASN A 531 -41.80 -27.21 2.69
C ASN A 531 -40.42 -26.67 3.10
N VAL A 532 -39.42 -27.54 3.13
CA VAL A 532 -38.03 -27.19 3.44
C VAL A 532 -37.30 -26.81 2.15
N SER A 533 -36.64 -25.65 2.15
CA SER A 533 -35.87 -25.14 1.01
C SER A 533 -34.54 -24.54 1.46
N LEU A 534 -33.66 -24.21 0.52
CA LEU A 534 -32.33 -23.64 0.79
C LEU A 534 -32.30 -22.16 0.40
N ALA A 535 -31.95 -21.30 1.36
CA ALA A 535 -31.62 -19.91 1.09
C ALA A 535 -30.35 -19.84 0.24
N THR A 536 -30.49 -19.37 -1.00
CA THR A 536 -29.34 -19.12 -1.88
C THR A 536 -28.72 -17.74 -1.66
N SER A 537 -27.46 -17.57 -2.06
CA SER A 537 -26.78 -16.27 -2.17
C SER A 537 -26.27 -16.04 -3.57
N THR A 538 -26.14 -14.77 -3.95
CA THR A 538 -25.25 -14.37 -5.05
C THR A 538 -23.82 -14.22 -4.53
N ILE A 539 -22.86 -14.67 -5.32
CA ILE A 539 -21.47 -14.24 -5.21
C ILE A 539 -21.25 -13.17 -6.28
N THR A 540 -20.77 -12.00 -5.88
CA THR A 540 -20.47 -10.84 -6.71
C THR A 540 -18.96 -10.61 -6.74
N SER A 541 -18.37 -10.59 -7.94
CA SER A 541 -16.95 -10.26 -8.12
C SER A 541 -16.74 -8.80 -8.54
N THR A 542 -15.68 -8.16 -8.04
CA THR A 542 -15.21 -6.85 -8.49
C THR A 542 -14.43 -6.94 -9.81
N SER A 543 -14.04 -5.78 -10.36
CA SER A 543 -13.22 -5.65 -11.57
C SER A 543 -11.88 -6.42 -11.53
N GLY A 544 -11.27 -6.56 -10.36
CA GLY A 544 -10.06 -7.37 -10.16
C GLY A 544 -10.33 -8.87 -9.97
N GLY A 545 -11.59 -9.30 -9.85
CA GLY A 545 -11.92 -10.69 -9.54
C GLY A 545 -11.95 -11.04 -8.05
N SER A 546 -12.02 -10.04 -7.16
CA SER A 546 -12.29 -10.26 -5.73
C SER A 546 -13.77 -10.57 -5.52
N ALA A 547 -14.07 -11.73 -4.94
CA ALA A 547 -15.42 -12.26 -4.73
C ALA A 547 -15.99 -11.88 -3.36
N THR A 548 -17.28 -11.53 -3.33
CA THR A 548 -18.04 -11.21 -2.11
C THR A 548 -19.37 -11.95 -2.14
N ALA A 549 -19.89 -12.37 -0.98
CA ALA A 549 -21.20 -13.01 -0.88
C ALA A 549 -22.21 -12.04 -0.27
N ALA A 550 -23.35 -11.81 -0.93
CA ALA A 550 -24.36 -10.88 -0.45
C ALA A 550 -24.99 -11.31 0.90
N THR A 551 -25.11 -12.62 1.11
CA THR A 551 -25.52 -13.25 2.37
C THR A 551 -24.58 -14.43 2.68
N PRO A 552 -23.44 -14.20 3.37
CA PRO A 552 -22.36 -15.20 3.50
C PRO A 552 -22.76 -16.56 4.09
N ASN A 553 -23.84 -16.62 4.88
CA ASN A 553 -24.33 -17.85 5.51
C ASN A 553 -25.25 -18.67 4.59
N ASN A 554 -25.76 -18.10 3.49
CA ASN A 554 -26.59 -18.77 2.49
C ASN A 554 -25.75 -19.71 1.60
N ILE A 555 -26.38 -20.60 0.83
CA ILE A 555 -25.70 -21.50 -0.11
C ILE A 555 -25.44 -20.80 -1.47
N ALA A 556 -24.26 -20.96 -2.06
CA ALA A 556 -24.01 -20.48 -3.43
C ALA A 556 -24.50 -21.49 -4.47
N THR A 557 -25.07 -21.02 -5.57
CA THR A 557 -25.42 -21.87 -6.72
C THR A 557 -24.18 -22.14 -7.59
N ALA A 558 -24.13 -23.29 -8.29
CA ALA A 558 -23.03 -23.61 -9.20
C ALA A 558 -22.78 -22.51 -10.25
N GLY A 559 -23.85 -21.89 -10.78
CA GLY A 559 -23.73 -20.76 -11.72
C GLY A 559 -23.10 -19.51 -11.10
N THR A 560 -23.47 -19.15 -9.87
CA THR A 560 -22.86 -18.02 -9.15
C THR A 560 -21.39 -18.29 -8.80
N VAL A 561 -21.02 -19.53 -8.49
CA VAL A 561 -19.61 -19.91 -8.25
C VAL A 561 -18.81 -19.85 -9.55
N ALA A 562 -19.33 -20.41 -10.64
CA ALA A 562 -18.67 -20.38 -11.96
C ALA A 562 -18.48 -18.94 -12.46
N THR A 563 -19.47 -18.07 -12.29
CA THR A 563 -19.37 -16.63 -12.64
C THR A 563 -18.24 -15.95 -11.85
N ALA A 564 -18.13 -16.21 -10.55
CA ALA A 564 -17.12 -15.61 -9.70
C ALA A 564 -15.68 -16.12 -10.02
N ILE A 565 -15.52 -17.41 -10.33
CA ILE A 565 -14.26 -18.00 -10.78
C ILE A 565 -13.85 -17.44 -12.15
N ASN A 566 -14.80 -17.35 -13.09
CA ASN A 566 -14.53 -16.81 -14.43
C ASN A 566 -14.14 -15.32 -14.37
N ALA A 567 -14.71 -14.54 -13.45
CA ALA A 567 -14.30 -13.15 -13.22
C ALA A 567 -12.84 -13.04 -12.75
N LEU A 568 -12.36 -13.97 -11.92
CA LEU A 568 -10.94 -14.03 -11.54
C LEU A 568 -10.04 -14.41 -12.71
N GLY A 569 -10.43 -15.41 -13.51
CA GLY A 569 -9.68 -15.79 -14.72
C GLY A 569 -9.62 -14.66 -15.76
N ASN A 570 -10.66 -13.83 -15.82
CA ASN A 570 -10.76 -12.67 -16.71
C ASN A 570 -9.92 -11.46 -16.26
N ASN A 571 -9.23 -11.49 -15.12
CA ASN A 571 -8.28 -10.41 -14.82
C ASN A 571 -7.13 -10.42 -15.83
N THR A 572 -6.40 -9.31 -15.92
CA THR A 572 -5.53 -9.01 -17.05
C THR A 572 -4.09 -8.70 -16.64
N ILE A 573 -3.17 -8.87 -17.59
CA ILE A 573 -1.77 -8.48 -17.47
C ILE A 573 -1.32 -7.71 -18.72
N LYS A 574 -0.46 -6.72 -18.50
CA LYS A 574 0.27 -5.97 -19.52
C LYS A 574 1.68 -5.63 -19.04
N LEU A 575 2.59 -5.43 -19.97
CA LEU A 575 3.91 -4.88 -19.69
C LEU A 575 3.95 -3.41 -20.09
N GLY A 576 4.60 -2.58 -19.28
CA GLY A 576 4.94 -1.21 -19.64
C GLY A 576 6.37 -1.11 -20.13
N GLY A 577 6.64 -0.06 -20.92
CA GLY A 577 7.98 0.42 -21.25
C GLY A 577 8.14 1.87 -20.84
N ASP A 578 9.28 2.46 -21.20
CA ASP A 578 9.57 3.85 -20.87
C ASP A 578 8.52 4.83 -21.42
N LYS A 579 8.45 6.00 -20.79
CA LYS A 579 7.50 7.09 -21.10
C LYS A 579 6.02 6.63 -21.09
N GLN A 580 5.70 5.64 -20.25
CA GLN A 580 4.37 5.07 -20.06
C GLN A 580 3.78 4.42 -21.33
N THR A 581 4.64 3.83 -22.16
CA THR A 581 4.19 2.93 -23.24
C THR A 581 3.68 1.61 -22.65
N GLU A 582 2.74 0.93 -23.30
CA GLU A 582 2.11 -0.30 -22.79
C GLU A 582 1.86 -1.34 -23.90
N THR A 583 1.95 -2.62 -23.57
CA THR A 583 1.44 -3.71 -24.42
C THR A 583 -0.09 -3.69 -24.42
N ALA A 584 -0.68 -4.25 -25.48
CA ALA A 584 -2.07 -4.67 -25.46
C ALA A 584 -2.35 -5.60 -24.26
N THR A 585 -3.51 -5.39 -23.65
CA THR A 585 -3.98 -6.13 -22.47
C THR A 585 -4.22 -7.60 -22.82
N GLN A 586 -3.58 -8.52 -22.08
CA GLN A 586 -3.81 -9.97 -22.19
C GLN A 586 -4.61 -10.47 -20.97
N ASN A 587 -5.56 -11.37 -21.16
CA ASN A 587 -6.26 -12.02 -20.03
C ASN A 587 -5.37 -13.10 -19.39
N LEU A 588 -5.51 -13.32 -18.09
CA LEU A 588 -4.82 -14.42 -17.39
C LEU A 588 -5.34 -15.81 -17.82
N ASN A 589 -6.63 -15.92 -18.17
CA ASN A 589 -7.24 -17.13 -18.72
C ASN A 589 -7.15 -17.27 -20.25
N LYS A 590 -6.22 -16.57 -20.90
CA LYS A 590 -6.06 -16.61 -22.37
C LYS A 590 -5.73 -18.03 -22.84
N ASP A 591 -6.59 -18.59 -23.69
CA ASP A 591 -6.36 -19.88 -24.34
C ASP A 591 -5.08 -19.85 -25.21
N GLY A 592 -4.34 -20.96 -25.22
CA GLY A 592 -2.97 -21.03 -25.74
C GLY A 592 -1.89 -20.35 -24.86
N GLY A 593 -2.27 -19.68 -23.76
CA GLY A 593 -1.36 -19.02 -22.83
C GLY A 593 -0.98 -17.58 -23.20
N ILE A 594 -0.26 -16.92 -22.29
CA ILE A 594 0.18 -15.53 -22.45
C ILE A 594 1.60 -15.51 -23.02
N LYS A 595 1.81 -14.69 -24.06
CA LYS A 595 3.11 -14.44 -24.67
C LYS A 595 3.35 -12.93 -24.80
N PHE A 596 4.54 -12.51 -24.40
CA PHE A 596 5.11 -11.21 -24.72
C PHE A 596 6.49 -11.45 -25.35
N ASP A 597 6.75 -10.85 -26.51
CA ASP A 597 8.05 -10.90 -27.18
C ASP A 597 8.96 -9.78 -26.68
N VAL A 598 10.13 -10.12 -26.15
CA VAL A 598 11.19 -9.13 -25.89
C VAL A 598 12.06 -9.08 -27.13
N ILE A 599 12.11 -7.94 -27.81
CA ILE A 599 12.87 -7.75 -29.06
C ILE A 599 13.96 -6.69 -28.89
N GLY A 600 15.09 -6.89 -29.55
CA GLY A 600 16.16 -5.89 -29.65
C GLY A 600 16.06 -5.02 -30.91
N ASP A 601 16.91 -4.00 -31.00
CA ASP A 601 17.05 -3.08 -32.14
C ASP A 601 18.25 -3.46 -33.04
N SER A 602 18.87 -2.50 -33.73
CA SER A 602 20.10 -2.75 -34.51
C SER A 602 21.35 -2.98 -33.65
N ASN A 603 21.31 -2.60 -32.37
CA ASN A 603 22.41 -2.64 -31.41
C ASN A 603 22.25 -3.73 -30.34
N ILE A 604 21.05 -4.28 -30.18
CA ILE A 604 20.70 -5.30 -29.18
C ILE A 604 20.11 -6.54 -29.88
N THR A 605 20.52 -7.73 -29.45
CA THR A 605 19.86 -9.00 -29.80
C THR A 605 19.25 -9.62 -28.55
N THR A 606 18.03 -10.16 -28.68
CA THR A 606 17.35 -10.90 -27.63
C THR A 606 17.21 -12.38 -27.98
N LYS A 607 17.29 -13.27 -26.99
CA LYS A 607 17.18 -14.72 -27.18
C LYS A 607 16.48 -15.38 -26.00
N ALA A 608 15.33 -16.01 -26.25
CA ALA A 608 14.61 -16.80 -25.25
C ALA A 608 15.08 -18.27 -25.28
N SER A 609 15.32 -18.86 -24.10
CA SER A 609 15.61 -20.29 -23.94
C SER A 609 15.32 -20.74 -22.51
N ASP A 610 14.74 -21.93 -22.34
CA ASP A 610 14.23 -22.46 -21.07
C ASP A 610 13.36 -21.42 -20.34
N SER A 611 13.70 -21.08 -19.09
CA SER A 611 13.02 -20.06 -18.28
C SER A 611 13.67 -18.68 -18.33
N LYS A 612 14.41 -18.35 -19.40
CA LYS A 612 15.24 -17.13 -19.51
C LYS A 612 15.02 -16.37 -20.82
N VAL A 613 15.26 -15.06 -20.76
CA VAL A 613 15.49 -14.20 -21.93
C VAL A 613 16.84 -13.54 -21.76
N GLU A 614 17.78 -13.85 -22.64
CA GLU A 614 19.07 -13.19 -22.75
C GLU A 614 18.89 -11.89 -23.55
N ILE A 615 19.40 -10.78 -23.03
CA ILE A 615 19.50 -9.49 -23.73
C ILE A 615 20.99 -9.22 -23.91
N MET A 616 21.44 -9.02 -25.14
CA MET A 616 22.85 -8.97 -25.52
C MET A 616 23.13 -7.76 -26.40
N LEU A 617 24.27 -7.10 -26.18
CA LEU A 617 24.80 -6.14 -27.16
C LEU A 617 25.25 -6.88 -28.43
N ASN A 618 24.97 -6.30 -29.58
CA ASN A 618 25.47 -6.77 -30.86
C ASN A 618 26.99 -6.54 -30.96
N LYS A 619 27.66 -7.35 -31.80
CA LYS A 619 29.12 -7.28 -31.97
C LYS A 619 29.60 -5.90 -32.43
N ASP A 620 28.83 -5.29 -33.32
CA ASP A 620 29.09 -3.98 -33.89
C ASP A 620 27.93 -3.06 -33.45
N ILE A 621 28.26 -1.89 -32.90
CA ILE A 621 27.31 -0.97 -32.25
C ILE A 621 27.29 0.35 -33.00
N THR A 622 26.10 0.83 -33.37
CA THR A 622 25.90 2.08 -34.13
C THR A 622 25.16 3.11 -33.28
N VAL A 623 25.91 4.08 -32.77
CA VAL A 623 25.45 5.21 -31.94
C VAL A 623 25.89 6.53 -32.59
N ASP A 624 25.19 7.62 -32.27
CA ASP A 624 25.42 8.95 -32.82
C ASP A 624 26.38 9.76 -31.91
N SER A 625 26.42 9.46 -30.61
CA SER A 625 27.49 9.89 -29.71
C SER A 625 27.81 8.93 -28.56
N VAL A 626 29.05 9.00 -28.08
CA VAL A 626 29.50 8.46 -26.79
C VAL A 626 30.10 9.60 -25.97
N THR A 627 29.37 10.02 -24.94
CA THR A 627 29.78 11.02 -23.95
C THR A 627 30.42 10.32 -22.76
N ILE A 628 31.61 10.76 -22.35
CA ILE A 628 32.22 10.31 -21.10
C ILE A 628 31.87 11.28 -19.97
N THR A 629 31.41 10.78 -18.84
CA THR A 629 31.03 11.60 -17.68
C THR A 629 32.20 12.49 -17.22
N ASN A 630 32.07 13.81 -17.41
CA ASN A 630 33.14 14.81 -17.17
C ASN A 630 34.44 14.58 -17.96
N GLY A 631 34.41 13.82 -19.06
CA GLY A 631 35.55 13.47 -19.93
C GLY A 631 35.32 13.85 -21.40
N PRO A 632 36.00 13.18 -22.34
CA PRO A 632 35.83 13.39 -23.78
C PRO A 632 34.43 13.05 -24.31
N VAL A 633 34.09 13.56 -25.50
CA VAL A 633 32.88 13.21 -26.25
C VAL A 633 33.26 12.79 -27.66
N ILE A 634 32.76 11.64 -28.10
CA ILE A 634 32.94 11.11 -29.46
C ILE A 634 31.61 11.23 -30.18
N ASN A 635 31.55 11.92 -31.31
CA ASN A 635 30.33 12.11 -32.09
C ASN A 635 30.63 12.38 -33.58
N ASN A 636 29.61 12.68 -34.39
CA ASN A 636 29.75 12.95 -35.83
C ASN A 636 30.67 14.14 -36.20
N SER A 637 31.10 14.96 -35.23
CA SER A 637 32.09 16.03 -35.41
C SER A 637 33.54 15.59 -35.13
N GLY A 638 33.75 14.34 -34.67
CA GLY A 638 35.05 13.80 -34.26
C GLY A 638 35.12 13.52 -32.77
N ILE A 639 36.27 13.84 -32.15
CA ILE A 639 36.52 13.69 -30.71
C ILE A 639 36.72 15.08 -30.11
N ASP A 640 35.80 15.51 -29.25
CA ASP A 640 36.05 16.62 -28.34
C ASP A 640 36.74 16.07 -27.08
N MET A 641 37.93 16.58 -26.78
CA MET A 641 38.68 16.16 -25.60
C MET A 641 38.20 16.83 -24.30
N ASN A 642 37.32 17.85 -24.35
CA ASN A 642 36.79 18.55 -23.17
C ASN A 642 37.90 18.99 -22.19
N GLU A 643 38.92 19.64 -22.75
CA GLU A 643 40.18 20.08 -22.11
C GLU A 643 41.00 18.97 -21.41
N LYS A 644 40.67 17.69 -21.63
CA LYS A 644 41.44 16.54 -21.14
C LYS A 644 42.66 16.25 -22.01
N LYS A 645 43.58 15.45 -21.49
CA LYS A 645 44.81 15.05 -22.17
C LYS A 645 44.65 13.71 -22.87
N ILE A 646 45.50 13.48 -23.87
CA ILE A 646 45.86 12.14 -24.29
C ILE A 646 47.12 11.78 -23.48
N THR A 647 47.06 10.72 -22.67
CA THR A 647 48.19 10.23 -21.86
C THR A 647 48.75 8.94 -22.44
N ASP A 648 49.99 8.63 -22.08
CA ASP A 648 50.64 7.33 -22.36
C ASP A 648 50.68 6.95 -23.85
N LEU A 649 50.60 7.98 -24.70
CA LEU A 649 50.82 7.93 -26.14
C LEU A 649 52.29 7.59 -26.41
N ALA A 650 52.53 6.41 -26.96
CA ALA A 650 53.88 5.98 -27.35
C ALA A 650 54.47 6.96 -28.39
N PRO A 651 55.78 7.27 -28.34
CA PRO A 651 56.40 8.18 -29.29
C PRO A 651 56.16 7.77 -30.75
N GLY A 652 55.63 8.70 -31.55
CA GLY A 652 55.48 8.53 -32.99
C GLY A 652 56.82 8.56 -33.71
N GLU A 653 56.92 8.04 -34.92
CA GLU A 653 58.11 8.26 -35.75
C GLU A 653 58.21 9.73 -36.19
N VAL A 654 59.41 10.31 -36.17
CA VAL A 654 59.67 11.70 -36.57
C VAL A 654 60.52 11.70 -37.84
N ASN A 655 59.86 11.43 -38.96
CA ASN A 655 60.43 11.44 -40.31
C ASN A 655 59.45 12.12 -41.30
N ALA A 656 59.95 12.58 -42.45
CA ALA A 656 59.20 13.35 -43.44
C ALA A 656 57.94 12.66 -44.02
N THR A 657 57.75 11.36 -43.80
CA THR A 657 56.59 10.57 -44.26
C THR A 657 55.69 10.08 -43.12
N SER A 658 56.01 10.40 -41.86
CA SER A 658 55.29 9.86 -40.70
C SER A 658 53.89 10.45 -40.53
N LYS A 659 52.93 9.55 -40.29
CA LYS A 659 51.55 9.86 -39.89
C LYS A 659 51.26 9.51 -38.43
N ASP A 660 52.29 9.23 -37.63
CA ASP A 660 52.08 9.01 -36.20
C ASP A 660 51.81 10.35 -35.50
N ALA A 661 50.89 10.38 -34.54
CA ALA A 661 50.78 11.52 -33.63
C ALA A 661 52.04 11.65 -32.77
N VAL A 662 52.48 12.87 -32.53
CA VAL A 662 53.64 13.16 -31.66
C VAL A 662 53.22 13.47 -30.24
N ASN A 663 54.02 13.04 -29.26
CA ASN A 663 53.74 13.27 -27.85
C ASN A 663 54.57 14.44 -27.26
N GLY A 664 54.28 14.78 -26.00
CA GLY A 664 54.89 15.92 -25.32
C GLY A 664 56.41 15.84 -25.13
N SER A 665 57.03 14.65 -25.03
CA SER A 665 58.49 14.55 -24.88
C SER A 665 59.21 14.79 -26.20
N GLN A 666 58.57 14.48 -27.32
CA GLN A 666 59.08 14.76 -28.67
C GLN A 666 59.02 16.26 -28.96
N LEU A 667 57.89 16.91 -28.65
CA LEU A 667 57.77 18.37 -28.72
C LEU A 667 58.75 19.06 -27.76
N HIS A 668 58.93 18.55 -26.52
CA HIS A 668 59.93 19.06 -25.59
C HIS A 668 61.35 18.94 -26.15
N SER A 669 61.70 17.82 -26.80
CA SER A 669 63.02 17.64 -27.42
C SER A 669 63.29 18.69 -28.52
N VAL A 670 62.27 19.05 -29.31
CA VAL A 670 62.37 20.13 -30.31
C VAL A 670 62.43 21.51 -29.65
N LYS A 671 61.67 21.74 -28.56
CA LYS A 671 61.76 22.96 -27.76
C LYS A 671 63.16 23.16 -27.16
N THR A 672 63.77 22.10 -26.64
CA THR A 672 65.15 22.13 -26.09
C THR A 672 66.20 22.38 -27.17
N GLU A 673 65.95 22.01 -28.43
CA GLU A 673 66.83 22.40 -29.55
C GLU A 673 66.64 23.88 -29.90
N ALA A 674 65.38 24.32 -30.04
CA ALA A 674 65.04 25.70 -30.35
C ALA A 674 65.52 26.71 -29.29
N GLU A 675 65.48 26.34 -28.00
CA GLU A 675 65.93 27.18 -26.88
C GLU A 675 67.46 27.41 -26.84
N LYS A 676 68.26 26.77 -27.71
CA LYS A 676 69.71 27.00 -27.82
C LYS A 676 70.07 28.25 -28.62
N HIS A 677 69.28 29.31 -28.53
CA HIS A 677 69.63 30.59 -29.14
C HIS A 677 71.01 31.05 -28.68
N THR A 678 71.84 31.50 -29.63
CA THR A 678 73.05 32.26 -29.33
C THR A 678 72.61 33.63 -28.80
N THR A 679 72.90 33.92 -27.54
CA THR A 679 72.54 35.20 -26.91
C THR A 679 73.77 36.10 -26.76
N LEU A 680 73.53 37.40 -26.82
CA LEU A 680 74.56 38.44 -26.82
C LEU A 680 74.29 39.40 -25.66
N SER A 681 75.11 39.33 -24.61
CA SER A 681 75.11 40.30 -23.52
C SER A 681 75.99 41.49 -23.91
N VAL A 682 75.48 42.71 -23.72
CA VAL A 682 76.21 43.95 -24.01
C VAL A 682 76.12 44.89 -22.82
N ASP A 683 77.27 45.22 -22.27
CA ASP A 683 77.51 45.93 -21.03
C ASP A 683 76.91 45.27 -19.76
N GLY A 684 77.03 43.94 -19.66
CA GLY A 684 76.65 43.19 -18.46
C GLY A 684 75.16 43.19 -18.10
N GLY A 685 74.32 43.82 -18.92
CA GLY A 685 72.87 43.77 -18.84
C GLY A 685 72.31 42.95 -20.01
N ASP A 686 71.74 41.78 -19.70
CA ASP A 686 71.15 40.87 -20.68
C ASP A 686 70.04 41.55 -21.51
N LYS A 687 70.35 41.86 -22.78
CA LYS A 687 69.40 42.29 -23.83
C LYS A 687 69.92 41.93 -25.23
N ASP A 688 69.28 40.92 -25.84
CA ASP A 688 69.23 40.80 -27.30
C ASP A 688 68.88 42.15 -27.93
N THR A 689 69.73 42.65 -28.82
CA THR A 689 69.48 43.86 -29.61
C THR A 689 69.59 43.57 -31.09
N LYS A 690 68.77 44.28 -31.88
CA LYS A 690 68.58 43.99 -33.31
C LYS A 690 69.53 44.83 -34.17
N ASP A 691 69.59 44.48 -35.45
CA ASP A 691 70.27 45.28 -36.47
C ASP A 691 70.04 46.78 -36.32
N GLY A 692 71.13 47.56 -36.29
CA GLY A 692 71.11 49.02 -36.20
C GLY A 692 70.68 49.61 -34.85
N GLU A 693 70.29 48.82 -33.85
CA GLU A 693 69.99 49.34 -32.51
C GLU A 693 71.28 49.64 -31.74
N THR A 694 71.34 50.83 -31.12
CA THR A 694 72.47 51.23 -30.27
C THR A 694 72.16 50.95 -28.80
N THR A 695 72.92 50.05 -28.17
CA THR A 695 72.81 49.67 -26.75
C THR A 695 73.38 50.74 -25.80
N ASN A 696 72.84 51.97 -25.88
CA ASN A 696 73.32 53.23 -25.28
C ASN A 696 74.74 53.68 -25.69
N ASN A 697 75.67 52.73 -25.71
CA ASN A 697 77.12 52.89 -25.62
C ASN A 697 77.85 52.22 -26.79
N LEU A 698 77.11 51.44 -27.56
CA LEU A 698 77.54 50.44 -28.52
C LEU A 698 76.56 50.41 -29.69
N VAL A 699 77.01 49.90 -30.83
CA VAL A 699 76.33 49.84 -32.12
C VAL A 699 76.40 48.41 -32.62
N LEU A 700 75.24 47.81 -32.90
CA LEU A 700 75.15 46.52 -33.58
C LEU A 700 74.88 46.73 -35.08
N THR A 701 75.35 45.78 -35.88
CA THR A 701 74.94 45.60 -37.27
C THR A 701 74.70 44.12 -37.50
N GLU A 702 73.52 43.74 -37.96
CA GLU A 702 73.19 42.34 -38.27
C GLU A 702 73.19 42.10 -39.78
N THR A 703 73.56 40.88 -40.16
CA THR A 703 73.45 40.37 -41.52
C THR A 703 72.86 38.97 -41.51
N THR A 704 72.20 38.58 -42.60
CA THR A 704 71.64 37.23 -42.75
C THR A 704 72.54 36.39 -43.65
N ASN A 705 72.91 35.19 -43.21
CA ASN A 705 73.68 34.24 -44.02
C ASN A 705 72.80 33.49 -45.04
N ASP A 706 73.43 32.80 -45.99
CA ASP A 706 72.80 32.07 -47.11
C ASP A 706 71.75 31.01 -46.70
N LYS A 707 71.62 30.69 -45.40
CA LYS A 707 70.67 29.71 -44.84
C LYS A 707 69.56 30.34 -44.00
N GLY A 708 69.51 31.67 -43.90
CA GLY A 708 68.56 32.43 -43.07
C GLY A 708 69.01 32.64 -41.62
N GLY A 709 70.19 32.19 -41.23
CA GLY A 709 70.74 32.42 -39.88
C GLY A 709 71.30 33.85 -39.74
N LYS A 710 71.20 34.41 -38.53
CA LYS A 710 71.70 35.75 -38.22
C LYS A 710 73.20 35.75 -37.92
N HIS A 711 73.83 36.89 -38.18
CA HIS A 711 75.22 37.20 -37.86
C HIS A 711 75.30 38.65 -37.37
N TYR A 712 76.09 38.92 -36.33
CA TYR A 712 76.21 40.23 -35.70
C TYR A 712 77.68 40.73 -35.70
N ASP A 713 77.87 42.00 -36.06
CA ASP A 713 79.09 42.80 -35.87
C ASP A 713 78.82 43.92 -34.83
N ILE A 714 79.82 44.27 -34.03
CA ILE A 714 79.65 45.14 -32.84
C ILE A 714 80.78 46.18 -32.74
N LYS A 715 80.44 47.45 -32.46
CA LYS A 715 81.38 48.59 -32.32
C LYS A 715 80.90 49.59 -31.25
N LEU A 716 81.81 50.37 -30.66
CA LEU A 716 81.45 51.41 -29.68
C LEU A 716 80.69 52.58 -30.35
N ALA A 717 79.72 53.19 -29.66
CA ALA A 717 78.97 54.36 -30.15
C ALA A 717 79.67 55.68 -29.82
N GLU A 718 79.43 56.72 -30.63
CA GLU A 718 80.04 58.05 -30.47
C GLU A 718 79.54 58.84 -29.24
N LYS A 719 78.49 58.34 -28.58
CA LYS A 719 77.92 58.83 -27.32
C LYS A 719 77.58 57.61 -26.46
N ILE A 720 77.67 57.77 -25.14
CA ILE A 720 77.51 56.72 -24.13
C ILE A 720 76.69 57.31 -22.97
N VAL A 721 75.91 56.47 -22.31
CA VAL A 721 75.22 56.66 -21.03
C VAL A 721 75.61 55.50 -20.12
N LEU A 722 76.27 55.80 -19.01
CA LEU A 722 76.64 54.80 -17.99
C LEU A 722 75.73 55.03 -16.78
N GLY A 723 75.34 53.94 -16.12
CA GLY A 723 74.18 53.96 -15.24
C GLY A 723 72.89 54.09 -16.06
N THR A 724 72.01 53.10 -15.95
CA THR A 724 70.60 53.27 -16.30
C THR A 724 69.88 53.90 -15.11
N ASP A 725 69.13 54.98 -15.35
CA ASP A 725 68.12 55.50 -14.40
C ASP A 725 67.07 54.41 -14.06
#